data_AF-A0A9E2ZRE8-F1
#
_entry.id   AF-A0A9E2ZRE8-F1
#
_cell.length_a   1.000
_cell.length_b   1.000
_cell.length_c   1.000
_cell.angle_alpha   90.00
_cell.angle_beta   90.00
_cell.angle_gamma   90.00
#
_symmetry.space_group_name_H-M   'P 1'
#
loop_
_entity.id
_entity.type
_entity.pdbx_description
1 polymer ?
#
loop_
_entity_poly.entity_id
_entity_poly.type
_entity_poly.pdbx_seq_one_letter_code
_entity_poly.pdbx_strand_id
1 'polypeptide(L)'
;MTRPAQAVSGNQRGQGGPLTGAAQPLALAILCALLFLTFLDNTIVSVALGDIQVRLHADVTDLQWVLSAYALTFASLMLPCGMIGDELGRKEVMLAGAAAFCAGSMLSAFAPNAGVLIAGRAVMGVGAAASEPGTLSMIRHLYPQSRARSQAIGIWAATSGVALAAGPLIGGLLVGLWHWRAIFWFNLVFGLAVLIIAALILPESADPTAARVDTAGALLGAGALAALVFAVINAESSGFGATPVIVLLCVSAVGTVAFVWRELRAEHPLLDLRFFRIPPFGTPIVAAFCTYFATFAIFFFTALYLDEVVGLSGFKLALVFLPMTALMIVSSLAAGRWTAAVGPRWSITGGSLLFAAGLFLTNSFISPHPAYGPLIVALALAGIGIGTVMVPITSTVLTTVPSERSGMAASATNTSREMGAVIGTAVLGALVYGQLKASLTVRLVQLGVPPAFRGLILNAIETGQVPRNTAQYQYGKIVQEVIGAAYQSFHDGLQAALYLGGSLALLAGLLAFITLRPRAASAQSRDLRLWLGRSSPGLTSHVFISAEVRLDTGFNAAQARLANLARRGLLRRASHDAYHDLGTGVARVGPLGTAPGLSRLVAVRFSDMTVREDSATVAIRWETTGAGGGLFPALDADIKLTPAGDDATMLAVSGVYRAPFGSLGAGLDRVILRRIAQATIRAFADQIGAAIAHPGASSAEERVQLLPEPWPWPEPDTP
;
A
#
# COMPACT_ATOMS: atom_id res chain seq x y z
N MET A 1 -32.89 42.75 19.88
CA MET A 1 -33.46 42.26 18.59
C MET A 1 -32.52 41.18 18.06
N THR A 2 -32.79 39.94 18.45
CA THR A 2 -32.01 38.73 18.15
C THR A 2 -32.68 38.01 16.99
N ARG A 3 -31.99 37.89 15.84
CA ARG A 3 -32.45 37.07 14.72
C ARG A 3 -32.31 35.59 15.09
N PRO A 4 -33.31 34.73 14.81
CA PRO A 4 -33.21 33.31 15.11
C PRO A 4 -32.28 32.60 14.11
N ALA A 5 -31.52 31.64 14.63
CA ALA A 5 -30.68 30.73 13.86
C ALA A 5 -31.55 29.88 12.92
N GLN A 6 -31.27 29.96 11.62
CA GLN A 6 -31.81 29.01 10.65
C GLN A 6 -31.12 27.67 10.89
N ALA A 7 -31.91 26.67 11.29
CA ALA A 7 -31.52 25.28 11.29
C ALA A 7 -31.20 24.86 9.85
N VAL A 8 -29.92 24.66 9.56
CA VAL A 8 -29.48 23.99 8.35
C VAL A 8 -29.93 22.54 8.49
N SER A 9 -30.97 22.17 7.75
CA SER A 9 -31.39 20.78 7.57
C SER A 9 -30.23 20.02 6.94
N GLY A 10 -29.48 19.28 7.76
CA GLY A 10 -28.46 18.35 7.32
C GLY A 10 -29.10 17.31 6.40
N ASN A 11 -28.87 17.48 5.10
CA ASN A 11 -29.27 16.53 4.08
C ASN A 11 -28.46 15.25 4.31
N GLN A 12 -29.06 14.26 4.98
CA GLN A 12 -28.51 12.91 5.09
C GLN A 12 -28.50 12.27 3.69
N ARG A 13 -27.54 12.65 2.85
CA ARG A 13 -27.28 11.97 1.58
C ARG A 13 -26.78 10.55 1.92
N GLY A 14 -27.70 9.61 1.79
CA GLY A 14 -27.50 8.15 1.65
C GLY A 14 -26.19 7.57 2.18
N GLN A 15 -26.08 7.41 3.50
CA GLN A 15 -25.15 6.42 4.07
C GLN A 15 -25.70 5.03 3.75
N GLY A 16 -25.35 4.51 2.57
CA GLY A 16 -25.61 3.11 2.25
C GLY A 16 -24.86 2.23 3.25
N GLY A 17 -25.58 1.38 3.98
CA GLY A 17 -24.96 0.41 4.90
C GLY A 17 -23.92 -0.46 4.17
N PRO A 18 -22.98 -1.08 4.90
CA PRO A 18 -21.91 -1.86 4.29
C PRO A 18 -22.51 -2.91 3.36
N LEU A 19 -22.11 -2.89 2.07
CA LEU A 19 -22.53 -3.88 1.08
C LEU A 19 -22.28 -5.28 1.65
N THR A 20 -23.28 -6.16 1.67
CA THR A 20 -23.15 -7.56 2.13
C THR A 20 -23.28 -8.54 0.97
N GLY A 21 -22.66 -9.71 1.08
CA GLY A 21 -22.75 -10.78 0.09
C GLY A 21 -22.04 -10.48 -1.25
N ALA A 22 -22.70 -10.77 -2.37
CA ALA A 22 -22.12 -10.72 -3.72
C ALA A 22 -21.73 -9.30 -4.22
N ALA A 23 -22.19 -8.25 -3.55
CA ALA A 23 -21.90 -6.86 -3.93
C ALA A 23 -20.47 -6.40 -3.58
N GLN A 24 -19.86 -6.96 -2.51
CA GLN A 24 -18.49 -6.63 -2.11
C GLN A 24 -17.42 -7.01 -3.15
N PRO A 25 -17.36 -8.27 -3.66
CA PRO A 25 -16.37 -8.64 -4.67
C PRO A 25 -16.56 -7.90 -6.00
N LEU A 26 -17.81 -7.57 -6.36
CA LEU A 26 -18.09 -6.75 -7.55
C LEU A 26 -17.58 -5.31 -7.38
N ALA A 27 -17.80 -4.70 -6.21
CA ALA A 27 -17.24 -3.39 -5.89
C ALA A 27 -15.70 -3.41 -5.99
N LEU A 28 -15.04 -4.42 -5.43
CA LEU A 28 -13.59 -4.57 -5.57
C LEU A 28 -13.15 -4.69 -7.03
N ALA A 29 -13.85 -5.49 -7.85
CA ALA A 29 -13.55 -5.63 -9.27
C ALA A 29 -13.65 -4.29 -10.02
N ILE A 30 -14.64 -3.46 -9.70
CA ILE A 30 -14.81 -2.12 -10.27
C ILE A 30 -13.64 -1.20 -9.87
N LEU A 31 -13.27 -1.19 -8.59
CA LEU A 31 -12.15 -0.37 -8.10
C LEU A 31 -10.83 -0.81 -8.75
N CYS A 32 -10.63 -2.12 -8.91
CA CYS A 32 -9.50 -2.68 -9.63
C CYS A 32 -9.55 -2.36 -11.14
N ALA A 33 -10.73 -2.27 -11.76
CA ALA A 33 -10.84 -1.88 -13.16
C ALA A 33 -10.49 -0.41 -13.40
N LEU A 34 -10.88 0.49 -12.49
CA LEU A 34 -10.45 1.90 -12.51
C LEU A 34 -8.93 2.01 -12.39
N LEU A 35 -8.36 1.35 -11.38
CA LEU A 35 -6.91 1.26 -11.18
C LEU A 35 -6.19 0.68 -12.40
N PHE A 36 -6.73 -0.38 -12.97
CA PHE A 36 -6.14 -1.04 -14.12
C PHE A 36 -6.04 -0.06 -15.29
N LEU A 37 -7.10 0.70 -15.57
CA LEU A 37 -7.13 1.64 -16.66
C LEU A 37 -6.09 2.76 -16.49
N THR A 38 -6.00 3.37 -15.31
CA THR A 38 -5.07 4.49 -15.03
C THR A 38 -3.60 4.04 -15.04
N PHE A 39 -3.29 2.87 -14.49
CA PHE A 39 -1.92 2.33 -14.50
C PHE A 39 -1.51 1.75 -15.85
N LEU A 40 -2.45 1.19 -16.61
CA LEU A 40 -2.21 0.75 -17.99
C LEU A 40 -1.81 1.95 -18.86
N ASP A 41 -2.48 3.09 -18.64
CA ASP A 41 -2.29 4.30 -19.43
C ASP A 41 -0.91 4.97 -19.27
N ASN A 42 -0.20 4.64 -18.18
CA ASN A 42 1.20 5.02 -17.96
C ASN A 42 2.14 4.34 -18.98
N THR A 43 1.82 3.12 -19.44
CA THR A 43 2.73 2.32 -20.28
C THR A 43 2.19 2.00 -21.66
N ILE A 44 0.88 2.08 -21.91
CA ILE A 44 0.26 1.72 -23.18
C ILE A 44 0.63 2.65 -24.35
N VAL A 45 0.90 3.93 -24.09
CA VAL A 45 1.17 4.93 -25.13
C VAL A 45 2.62 4.85 -25.63
N SER A 46 3.56 4.31 -24.84
CA SER A 46 4.99 4.28 -25.21
C SER A 46 5.25 3.50 -26.50
N VAL A 47 4.52 2.40 -26.73
CA VAL A 47 4.59 1.59 -27.96
C VAL A 47 3.97 2.26 -29.18
N ALA A 48 3.20 3.33 -28.99
CA ALA A 48 2.56 4.07 -30.08
C ALA A 48 3.36 5.28 -30.55
N LEU A 49 4.45 5.65 -29.85
CA LEU A 49 5.20 6.88 -30.15
C LEU A 49 5.68 6.98 -31.60
N GLY A 50 6.15 5.88 -32.20
CA GLY A 50 6.57 5.87 -33.59
C GLY A 50 5.43 6.18 -34.58
N ASP A 51 4.24 5.60 -34.35
CA ASP A 51 3.05 5.86 -35.19
C ASP A 51 2.51 7.29 -34.96
N ILE A 52 2.58 7.81 -33.73
CA ILE A 52 2.25 9.21 -33.40
C ILE A 52 3.19 10.16 -34.14
N GLN A 53 4.50 9.89 -34.11
CA GLN A 53 5.53 10.71 -34.76
C GLN A 53 5.24 10.90 -36.24
N VAL A 54 5.02 9.78 -36.95
CA VAL A 54 4.79 9.79 -38.40
C VAL A 54 3.48 10.49 -38.76
N ARG A 55 2.40 10.23 -38.02
CA ARG A 55 1.07 10.74 -38.38
C ARG A 55 0.83 12.19 -37.97
N LEU A 56 1.37 12.63 -36.84
CA LEU A 56 1.22 13.99 -36.35
C LEU A 56 2.38 14.91 -36.74
N HIS A 57 3.42 14.37 -37.39
CA HIS A 57 4.67 15.10 -37.66
C HIS A 57 5.26 15.68 -36.37
N ALA A 58 5.10 14.95 -35.27
CA ALA A 58 5.53 15.36 -33.95
C ALA A 58 7.06 15.29 -33.88
N ASP A 59 7.68 16.26 -33.23
CA ASP A 59 9.11 16.19 -32.95
C ASP A 59 9.39 15.32 -31.71
N VAL A 60 10.67 15.14 -31.37
CA VAL A 60 11.06 14.31 -30.21
C VAL A 60 10.54 14.91 -28.91
N THR A 61 10.51 16.24 -28.80
CA THR A 61 10.04 16.95 -27.62
C THR A 61 8.53 16.75 -27.43
N ASP A 62 7.75 16.81 -28.50
CA ASP A 62 6.33 16.50 -28.50
C ASP A 62 6.05 15.09 -27.99
N LEU A 63 6.77 14.08 -28.51
CA LEU A 63 6.60 12.68 -28.10
C LEU A 63 6.93 12.47 -26.61
N GLN A 64 7.98 13.12 -26.11
CA GLN A 64 8.30 13.14 -24.69
C GLN A 64 7.13 13.73 -23.89
N TRP A 65 6.61 14.88 -24.29
CA TRP A 65 5.49 15.53 -23.62
C TRP A 65 4.19 14.72 -23.66
N VAL A 66 3.96 13.91 -24.70
CA VAL A 66 2.80 13.00 -24.77
C VAL A 66 2.82 11.98 -23.61
N LEU A 67 3.99 11.45 -23.27
CA LEU A 67 4.13 10.56 -22.11
C LEU A 67 4.14 11.36 -20.80
N SER A 68 4.96 12.39 -20.76
CA SER A 68 5.27 13.13 -19.54
C SER A 68 4.12 13.96 -19.00
N ALA A 69 3.23 14.51 -19.85
CA ALA A 69 2.12 15.35 -19.39
C ALA A 69 1.12 14.58 -18.51
N TYR A 70 0.89 13.31 -18.82
CA TYR A 70 0.08 12.42 -18.00
C TYR A 70 0.74 12.19 -16.64
N ALA A 71 1.99 11.73 -16.63
CA ALA A 71 2.73 11.44 -15.39
C ALA A 71 2.92 12.68 -14.50
N LEU A 72 3.18 13.86 -15.09
CA LEU A 72 3.33 15.13 -14.40
C LEU A 72 2.07 15.52 -13.63
N THR A 73 0.93 15.53 -14.31
CA THR A 73 -0.36 15.89 -13.69
C THR A 73 -0.81 14.82 -12.71
N PHE A 74 -0.61 13.55 -13.03
CA PHE A 74 -0.94 12.43 -12.15
C PHE A 74 -0.16 12.50 -10.82
N ALA A 75 1.16 12.64 -10.88
CA ALA A 75 2.01 12.69 -9.69
C ALA A 75 1.81 13.96 -8.85
N SER A 76 1.62 15.13 -9.49
CA SER A 76 1.54 16.42 -8.78
C SER A 76 0.19 16.69 -8.13
N LEU A 77 -0.91 16.17 -8.70
CA LEU A 77 -2.26 16.46 -8.22
C LEU A 77 -2.86 15.36 -7.33
N MET A 78 -2.16 14.24 -7.16
CA MET A 78 -2.67 13.12 -6.36
C MET A 78 -2.93 13.48 -4.89
N LEU A 79 -1.98 14.17 -4.23
CA LEU A 79 -2.15 14.65 -2.85
C LEU A 79 -3.37 15.57 -2.68
N PRO A 80 -3.51 16.69 -3.44
CA PRO A 80 -4.66 17.57 -3.30
C PRO A 80 -5.99 16.90 -3.63
N CYS A 81 -6.04 16.09 -4.69
CA CYS A 81 -7.24 15.34 -5.04
C CYS A 81 -7.69 14.37 -3.94
N GLY A 82 -6.74 13.76 -3.23
CA GLY A 82 -7.01 12.93 -2.06
C GLY A 82 -7.78 13.60 -0.95
N MET A 83 -7.35 14.80 -0.59
CA MET A 83 -8.00 15.59 0.46
C MET A 83 -9.37 16.10 0.01
N ILE A 84 -9.46 16.56 -1.24
CA ILE A 84 -10.75 16.94 -1.83
C ILE A 84 -11.74 15.76 -1.79
N GLY A 85 -11.25 14.53 -2.02
CA GLY A 85 -12.04 13.31 -1.85
C GLY A 85 -12.47 13.05 -0.42
N ASP A 86 -11.61 13.30 0.58
CA ASP A 86 -11.97 13.19 1.99
C ASP A 86 -13.08 14.20 2.39
N GLU A 87 -13.11 15.40 1.78
CA GLU A 87 -14.11 16.45 2.07
C GLU A 87 -15.42 16.34 1.28
N LEU A 88 -15.34 16.26 -0.05
CA LEU A 88 -16.53 16.31 -0.91
C LEU A 88 -17.24 14.95 -1.04
N GLY A 89 -16.55 13.85 -0.69
CA GLY A 89 -17.03 12.49 -0.90
C GLY A 89 -16.09 11.72 -1.80
N ARG A 90 -15.67 10.55 -1.32
CA ARG A 90 -14.62 9.74 -1.97
C ARG A 90 -15.13 9.14 -3.27
N LYS A 91 -16.41 8.77 -3.35
CA LYS A 91 -16.99 8.26 -4.60
C LYS A 91 -17.24 9.40 -5.58
N GLU A 92 -17.81 10.53 -5.16
CA GLU A 92 -18.06 11.68 -6.06
C GLU A 92 -16.77 12.15 -6.76
N VAL A 93 -15.68 12.37 -6.00
CA VAL A 93 -14.40 12.81 -6.56
C VAL A 93 -13.77 11.75 -7.45
N MET A 94 -13.87 10.47 -7.07
CA MET A 94 -13.35 9.38 -7.89
C MET A 94 -14.07 9.27 -9.24
N LEU A 95 -15.41 9.38 -9.24
CA LEU A 95 -16.20 9.35 -10.48
C LEU A 95 -15.95 10.59 -11.33
N ALA A 96 -15.81 11.77 -10.72
CA ALA A 96 -15.43 12.99 -11.42
C ALA A 96 -14.05 12.84 -12.07
N GLY A 97 -13.10 12.22 -11.38
CA GLY A 97 -11.77 11.88 -11.91
C GLY A 97 -11.85 10.92 -13.10
N ALA A 98 -12.59 9.83 -12.97
CA ALA A 98 -12.80 8.88 -14.06
C ALA A 98 -13.51 9.52 -15.26
N ALA A 99 -14.45 10.45 -15.06
CA ALA A 99 -15.08 11.23 -16.12
C ALA A 99 -14.09 12.18 -16.81
N ALA A 100 -13.23 12.87 -16.04
CA ALA A 100 -12.17 13.70 -16.60
C ALA A 100 -11.15 12.87 -17.39
N PHE A 101 -10.80 11.67 -16.92
CA PHE A 101 -9.97 10.73 -17.65
C PHE A 101 -10.60 10.36 -19.00
N CYS A 102 -11.89 10.02 -19.02
CA CYS A 102 -12.62 9.74 -20.26
C CYS A 102 -12.63 10.96 -21.21
N ALA A 103 -12.85 12.16 -20.68
CA ALA A 103 -12.85 13.39 -21.47
C ALA A 103 -11.47 13.68 -22.09
N GLY A 104 -10.38 13.50 -21.34
CA GLY A 104 -9.02 13.62 -21.84
C GLY A 104 -8.69 12.55 -22.88
N SER A 105 -9.19 11.32 -22.68
CA SER A 105 -9.07 10.24 -23.66
C SER A 105 -9.80 10.56 -24.96
N MET A 106 -11.01 11.10 -24.86
CA MET A 106 -11.78 11.58 -26.02
C MET A 106 -11.02 12.70 -26.76
N LEU A 107 -10.49 13.69 -26.02
CA LEU A 107 -9.69 14.77 -26.61
C LEU A 107 -8.46 14.22 -27.35
N SER A 108 -7.78 13.23 -26.77
CA SER A 108 -6.62 12.56 -27.35
C SER A 108 -7.00 11.76 -28.60
N ALA A 109 -8.13 11.04 -28.57
CA ALA A 109 -8.66 10.28 -29.71
C ALA A 109 -9.05 11.18 -30.90
N PHE A 110 -9.38 12.45 -30.64
CA PHE A 110 -9.70 13.45 -31.66
C PHE A 110 -8.53 14.40 -32.00
N ALA A 111 -7.37 14.25 -31.35
CA ALA A 111 -6.27 15.19 -31.50
C ALA A 111 -5.79 15.34 -32.97
N PRO A 112 -5.79 16.55 -33.53
CA PRO A 112 -5.29 16.82 -34.87
C PRO A 112 -3.77 17.07 -34.93
N ASN A 113 -3.15 17.35 -33.79
CA ASN A 113 -1.72 17.63 -33.66
C ASN A 113 -1.22 17.23 -32.26
N ALA A 114 0.11 17.24 -32.08
CA ALA A 114 0.75 16.85 -30.83
C ALA A 114 0.32 17.71 -29.63
N GLY A 115 0.17 19.03 -29.80
CA GLY A 115 -0.25 19.92 -28.71
C GLY A 115 -1.61 19.55 -28.10
N VAL A 116 -2.60 19.23 -28.93
CA VAL A 116 -3.92 18.77 -28.47
C VAL A 116 -3.82 17.40 -27.79
N LEU A 117 -2.97 16.51 -28.31
CA LEU A 117 -2.72 15.21 -27.69
C LEU A 117 -2.09 15.35 -26.30
N ILE A 118 -1.08 16.20 -26.16
CA ILE A 118 -0.42 16.52 -24.88
C ILE A 118 -1.43 17.10 -23.89
N ALA A 119 -2.30 18.02 -24.33
CA ALA A 119 -3.35 18.57 -23.48
C ALA A 119 -4.35 17.48 -23.04
N GLY A 120 -4.76 16.58 -23.95
CA GLY A 120 -5.58 15.42 -23.62
C GLY A 120 -4.94 14.51 -22.57
N ARG A 121 -3.63 14.23 -22.71
CA ARG A 121 -2.83 13.46 -21.75
C ARG A 121 -2.76 14.13 -20.38
N ALA A 122 -2.58 15.45 -20.34
CA ALA A 122 -2.62 16.22 -19.09
C ALA A 122 -3.99 16.09 -18.40
N VAL A 123 -5.09 16.22 -19.15
CA VAL A 123 -6.44 16.05 -18.60
C VAL A 123 -6.66 14.62 -18.08
N MET A 124 -6.14 13.61 -18.79
CA MET A 124 -6.19 12.22 -18.31
C MET A 124 -5.45 12.04 -16.99
N GLY A 125 -4.27 12.64 -16.83
CA GLY A 125 -3.49 12.54 -15.60
C GLY A 125 -4.17 13.26 -14.43
N VAL A 126 -4.84 14.40 -14.66
CA VAL A 126 -5.73 15.02 -13.66
C VAL A 126 -6.85 14.05 -13.24
N GLY A 127 -7.47 13.38 -14.21
CA GLY A 127 -8.52 12.40 -13.95
C GLY A 127 -8.02 11.19 -13.13
N ALA A 128 -6.84 10.66 -13.46
CA ALA A 128 -6.20 9.59 -12.70
C ALA A 128 -5.86 10.03 -11.27
N ALA A 129 -5.31 11.24 -11.09
CA ALA A 129 -5.00 11.80 -9.77
C ALA A 129 -6.25 11.93 -8.87
N ALA A 130 -7.40 12.29 -9.46
CA ALA A 130 -8.68 12.37 -8.76
C ALA A 130 -9.32 11.01 -8.45
N SER A 131 -9.12 10.03 -9.32
CA SER A 131 -9.70 8.69 -9.18
C SER A 131 -8.94 7.81 -8.17
N GLU A 132 -7.62 7.78 -8.26
CA GLU A 132 -6.79 6.77 -7.58
C GLU A 132 -6.85 6.78 -6.04
N PRO A 133 -6.78 7.94 -5.36
CA PRO A 133 -6.97 8.00 -3.92
C PRO A 133 -8.27 7.32 -3.47
N GLY A 134 -9.34 7.56 -4.23
CA GLY A 134 -10.68 7.05 -3.96
C GLY A 134 -10.74 5.53 -4.00
N THR A 135 -10.02 4.88 -4.93
CA THR A 135 -10.07 3.41 -5.07
C THR A 135 -9.62 2.70 -3.79
N LEU A 136 -8.48 3.12 -3.26
CA LEU A 136 -7.88 2.51 -2.08
C LEU A 136 -8.61 2.90 -0.78
N SER A 137 -9.08 4.14 -0.73
CA SER A 137 -9.98 4.66 0.31
C SER A 137 -11.26 3.83 0.42
N MET A 138 -11.92 3.56 -0.71
CA MET A 138 -13.14 2.77 -0.80
C MET A 138 -12.92 1.32 -0.37
N ILE A 139 -11.78 0.71 -0.73
CA ILE A 139 -11.41 -0.63 -0.23
C ILE A 139 -11.35 -0.65 1.29
N ARG A 140 -10.80 0.39 1.93
CA ARG A 140 -10.74 0.45 3.39
C ARG A 140 -12.13 0.49 4.03
N HIS A 141 -13.07 1.21 3.42
CA HIS A 141 -14.44 1.31 3.90
C HIS A 141 -15.24 0.02 3.67
N LEU A 142 -15.13 -0.58 2.48
CA LEU A 142 -15.83 -1.81 2.10
C LEU A 142 -15.35 -3.05 2.89
N TYR A 143 -14.10 -3.04 3.37
CA TYR A 143 -13.51 -4.14 4.12
C TYR A 143 -13.04 -3.69 5.52
N PRO A 144 -13.92 -3.67 6.54
CA PRO A 144 -13.54 -3.28 7.90
C PRO A 144 -12.56 -4.27 8.54
N GLN A 145 -12.74 -5.57 8.30
CA GLN A 145 -11.91 -6.61 8.90
C GLN A 145 -10.50 -6.60 8.29
N SER A 146 -9.47 -6.51 9.15
CA SER A 146 -8.07 -6.40 8.75
C SER A 146 -7.62 -7.48 7.75
N ARG A 147 -8.09 -8.73 7.93
CA ARG A 147 -7.75 -9.84 7.03
C ARG A 147 -8.35 -9.69 5.63
N ALA A 148 -9.65 -9.41 5.54
CA ALA A 148 -10.33 -9.23 4.26
C ALA A 148 -9.80 -7.99 3.52
N ARG A 149 -9.54 -6.90 4.25
CA ARG A 149 -8.91 -5.69 3.71
C ARG A 149 -7.53 -5.96 3.13
N SER A 150 -6.68 -6.72 3.83
CA SER A 150 -5.36 -7.06 3.33
C SER A 150 -5.41 -7.92 2.06
N GLN A 151 -6.43 -8.78 1.93
CA GLN A 151 -6.66 -9.55 0.71
C GLN A 151 -7.14 -8.65 -0.44
N ALA A 152 -8.07 -7.73 -0.19
CA ALA A 152 -8.55 -6.78 -1.18
C ALA A 152 -7.43 -5.84 -1.67
N ILE A 153 -6.59 -5.33 -0.76
CA ILE A 153 -5.38 -4.56 -1.09
C ILE A 153 -4.38 -5.41 -1.89
N GLY A 154 -4.29 -6.71 -1.60
CA GLY A 154 -3.47 -7.65 -2.37
C GLY A 154 -3.94 -7.81 -3.82
N ILE A 155 -5.25 -7.93 -4.03
CA ILE A 155 -5.85 -7.95 -5.36
C ILE A 155 -5.60 -6.62 -6.08
N TRP A 156 -5.84 -5.49 -5.40
CA TRP A 156 -5.58 -4.15 -5.93
C TRP A 156 -4.10 -3.96 -6.34
N ALA A 157 -3.15 -4.35 -5.49
CA ALA A 157 -1.73 -4.28 -5.81
C ALA A 157 -1.35 -5.18 -7.00
N ALA A 158 -1.86 -6.42 -7.03
CA ALA A 158 -1.66 -7.32 -8.15
C ALA A 158 -2.19 -6.73 -9.46
N THR A 159 -3.39 -6.13 -9.44
CA THR A 159 -3.98 -5.46 -10.60
C THR A 159 -3.12 -4.30 -11.09
N SER A 160 -2.58 -3.47 -10.20
CA SER A 160 -1.70 -2.35 -10.61
C SER A 160 -0.44 -2.83 -11.36
N GLY A 161 0.17 -3.93 -10.90
CA GLY A 161 1.34 -4.49 -11.57
C GLY A 161 1.00 -5.18 -12.89
N VAL A 162 -0.16 -5.84 -12.98
CA VAL A 162 -0.66 -6.40 -14.25
C VAL A 162 -0.94 -5.29 -15.26
N ALA A 163 -1.51 -4.17 -14.83
CA ALA A 163 -1.79 -3.02 -15.67
C ALA A 163 -0.51 -2.46 -16.33
N LEU A 164 0.54 -2.25 -15.53
CA LEU A 164 1.83 -1.77 -16.04
C LEU A 164 2.44 -2.71 -17.08
N ALA A 165 2.37 -4.03 -16.86
CA ALA A 165 2.90 -5.04 -17.77
C ALA A 165 2.03 -5.24 -19.03
N ALA A 166 0.71 -5.07 -18.91
CA ALA A 166 -0.23 -5.22 -20.00
C ALA A 166 -0.15 -4.07 -21.02
N GLY A 167 0.37 -2.89 -20.63
CA GLY A 167 0.43 -1.70 -21.48
C GLY A 167 1.06 -1.95 -22.85
N PRO A 168 2.33 -2.37 -22.94
CA PRO A 168 2.98 -2.62 -24.24
C PRO A 168 2.27 -3.70 -25.07
N LEU A 169 1.70 -4.72 -24.43
CA LEU A 169 1.00 -5.82 -25.10
C LEU A 169 -0.32 -5.37 -25.72
N ILE A 170 -1.16 -4.72 -24.93
CA ILE A 170 -2.46 -4.20 -25.38
C ILE A 170 -2.24 -3.05 -26.37
N GLY A 171 -1.31 -2.14 -26.06
CA GLY A 171 -0.98 -0.99 -26.92
C GLY A 171 -0.46 -1.43 -28.28
N GLY A 172 0.47 -2.38 -28.32
CA GLY A 172 1.01 -2.91 -29.58
C GLY A 172 -0.06 -3.60 -30.44
N LEU A 173 -0.96 -4.36 -29.80
CA LEU A 173 -2.10 -4.96 -30.50
C LEU A 173 -3.04 -3.89 -31.07
N LEU A 174 -3.41 -2.88 -30.28
CA LEU A 174 -4.32 -1.81 -30.71
C LEU A 174 -3.73 -0.96 -31.84
N VAL A 175 -2.43 -0.63 -31.77
CA VAL A 175 -1.72 0.08 -32.84
C VAL A 175 -1.66 -0.78 -34.10
N GLY A 176 -1.40 -2.09 -33.97
CA GLY A 176 -1.36 -3.01 -35.09
C GLY A 176 -2.72 -3.22 -35.78
N LEU A 177 -3.83 -3.13 -35.05
CA LEU A 177 -5.18 -3.25 -35.61
C LEU A 177 -5.64 -2.00 -36.37
N TRP A 178 -5.20 -0.81 -35.97
CA TRP A 178 -5.60 0.43 -36.63
C TRP A 178 -4.48 1.48 -36.66
N HIS A 179 -4.24 2.14 -35.52
CA HIS A 179 -3.18 3.14 -35.29
C HIS A 179 -3.29 3.66 -33.85
N TRP A 180 -2.41 4.56 -33.43
CA TRP A 180 -2.31 5.12 -32.07
C TRP A 180 -3.64 5.60 -31.46
N ARG A 181 -4.58 6.14 -32.25
CA ARG A 181 -5.88 6.61 -31.73
C ARG A 181 -6.73 5.48 -31.12
N ALA A 182 -6.49 4.23 -31.51
CA ALA A 182 -7.19 3.06 -30.96
C ALA A 182 -6.98 2.91 -29.46
N ILE A 183 -5.81 3.31 -28.94
CA ILE A 183 -5.51 3.33 -27.49
C ILE A 183 -6.49 4.24 -26.74
N PHE A 184 -6.69 5.45 -27.27
CA PHE A 184 -7.57 6.43 -26.64
C PHE A 184 -9.05 6.09 -26.78
N TRP A 185 -9.45 5.44 -27.87
CA TRP A 185 -10.80 4.87 -27.99
C TRP A 185 -11.03 3.71 -27.03
N PHE A 186 -10.05 2.81 -26.89
CA PHE A 186 -10.10 1.73 -25.90
C PHE A 186 -10.26 2.28 -24.49
N ASN A 187 -9.42 3.24 -24.11
CA ASN A 187 -9.47 3.90 -22.81
C ASN A 187 -10.82 4.58 -22.55
N LEU A 188 -11.38 5.25 -23.57
CA LEU A 188 -12.69 5.90 -23.48
C LEU A 188 -13.82 4.89 -23.29
N VAL A 189 -13.87 3.84 -24.10
CA VAL A 189 -14.94 2.83 -24.03
C VAL A 189 -14.87 2.06 -22.71
N PHE A 190 -13.69 1.59 -22.33
CA PHE A 190 -13.48 0.89 -21.07
C PHE A 190 -13.76 1.79 -19.88
N GLY A 191 -13.22 3.02 -19.88
CA GLY A 191 -13.41 4.01 -18.84
C GLY A 191 -14.87 4.39 -18.64
N LEU A 192 -15.62 4.61 -19.73
CA LEU A 192 -17.03 4.96 -19.65
C LEU A 192 -17.87 3.80 -19.10
N ALA A 193 -17.59 2.56 -19.53
CA ALA A 193 -18.25 1.37 -19.00
C ALA A 193 -18.02 1.23 -17.48
N VAL A 194 -16.76 1.33 -17.03
CA VAL A 194 -16.42 1.23 -15.61
C VAL A 194 -17.00 2.41 -14.81
N LEU A 195 -16.97 3.63 -15.35
CA LEU A 195 -17.55 4.82 -14.73
C LEU A 195 -19.06 4.65 -14.47
N ILE A 196 -19.81 4.17 -15.48
CA ILE A 196 -21.25 3.93 -15.35
C ILE A 196 -21.52 2.87 -14.28
N ILE A 197 -20.81 1.74 -14.33
CA ILE A 197 -20.99 0.65 -13.37
C ILE A 197 -20.62 1.12 -11.95
N ALA A 198 -19.54 1.88 -11.80
CA ALA A 198 -19.09 2.45 -10.53
C ALA A 198 -20.11 3.43 -9.94
N ALA A 199 -20.70 4.30 -10.77
CA ALA A 199 -21.72 5.25 -10.35
C ALA A 199 -22.96 4.55 -9.77
N LEU A 200 -23.36 3.43 -10.38
CA LEU A 200 -24.54 2.65 -10.00
C LEU A 200 -24.33 1.78 -8.75
N ILE A 201 -23.14 1.17 -8.60
CA ILE A 201 -22.92 0.09 -7.62
C ILE A 201 -22.18 0.58 -6.37
N LEU A 202 -21.24 1.51 -6.50
CA LEU A 202 -20.41 1.90 -5.36
C LEU A 202 -21.21 2.77 -4.38
N PRO A 203 -21.09 2.52 -3.06
CA PRO A 203 -21.70 3.39 -2.06
C PRO A 203 -20.91 4.69 -1.94
N GLU A 204 -21.54 5.75 -1.44
CA GLU A 204 -20.80 6.95 -1.04
C GLU A 204 -20.07 6.68 0.29
N SER A 205 -18.83 7.16 0.40
CA SER A 205 -18.15 7.28 1.68
C SER A 205 -17.60 8.70 1.76
N ALA A 206 -18.17 9.50 2.65
CA ALA A 206 -17.74 10.87 2.91
C ALA A 206 -17.46 11.01 4.40
N ASP A 207 -16.50 11.85 4.77
CA ASP A 207 -16.32 12.25 6.17
C ASP A 207 -17.34 13.37 6.49
N PRO A 208 -18.35 13.12 7.34
CA PRO A 208 -19.36 14.13 7.69
C PRO A 208 -18.80 15.29 8.52
N THR A 209 -17.55 15.19 8.98
CA THR A 209 -16.84 16.20 9.79
C THR A 209 -15.68 16.86 9.06
N ALA A 210 -15.51 16.60 7.76
CA ALA A 210 -14.39 17.11 7.00
C ALA A 210 -14.32 18.64 7.07
N ALA A 211 -13.17 19.13 7.51
CA ALA A 211 -12.86 20.55 7.52
C ALA A 211 -12.38 21.03 6.15
N ARG A 212 -12.49 22.34 5.90
CA ARG A 212 -12.17 22.98 4.61
C ARG A 212 -10.77 22.62 4.08
N VAL A 213 -10.67 22.36 2.77
CA VAL A 213 -9.42 22.13 2.03
C VAL A 213 -8.37 23.20 2.37
N ASP A 214 -7.16 22.77 2.74
CA ASP A 214 -5.98 23.65 2.76
C ASP A 214 -5.54 23.98 1.33
N THR A 215 -6.22 24.96 0.72
CA THR A 215 -5.93 25.42 -0.65
C THR A 215 -4.49 25.91 -0.81
N ALA A 216 -3.92 26.55 0.22
CA ALA A 216 -2.53 27.00 0.20
C ALA A 216 -1.56 25.81 0.24
N GLY A 217 -1.80 24.83 1.13
CA GLY A 217 -1.05 23.58 1.19
C GLY A 217 -1.14 22.79 -0.12
N ALA A 218 -2.34 22.68 -0.70
CA ALA A 218 -2.59 22.05 -2.00
C ALA A 218 -1.78 22.69 -3.13
N LEU A 219 -1.81 24.02 -3.26
CA LEU A 219 -1.08 24.74 -4.31
C LEU A 219 0.44 24.64 -4.13
N LEU A 220 0.94 24.75 -2.90
CA LEU A 220 2.37 24.64 -2.60
C LEU A 220 2.88 23.21 -2.84
N GLY A 221 2.15 22.20 -2.37
CA GLY A 221 2.49 20.79 -2.55
C GLY A 221 2.45 20.37 -4.01
N ALA A 222 1.36 20.67 -4.72
CA ALA A 222 1.23 20.38 -6.15
C ALA A 222 2.26 21.15 -6.97
N GLY A 223 2.49 22.43 -6.68
CA GLY A 223 3.48 23.25 -7.36
C GLY A 223 4.91 22.75 -7.16
N ALA A 224 5.26 22.33 -5.93
CA ALA A 224 6.57 21.75 -5.64
C ALA A 224 6.79 20.43 -6.39
N LEU A 225 5.81 19.53 -6.34
CA LEU A 225 5.88 18.25 -7.06
C LEU A 225 5.89 18.44 -8.58
N ALA A 226 5.07 19.35 -9.10
CA ALA A 226 5.05 19.68 -10.52
C ALA A 226 6.40 20.24 -10.97
N ALA A 227 6.99 21.18 -10.22
CA ALA A 227 8.32 21.71 -10.51
C ALA A 227 9.40 20.62 -10.48
N LEU A 228 9.34 19.70 -9.52
CA LEU A 228 10.28 18.58 -9.42
C LEU A 228 10.16 17.65 -10.61
N VAL A 229 8.95 17.18 -10.91
CA VAL A 229 8.70 16.25 -12.01
C VAL A 229 9.04 16.90 -13.35
N PHE A 230 8.66 18.17 -13.54
CA PHE A 230 9.03 18.94 -14.74
C PHE A 230 10.55 19.09 -14.87
N ALA A 231 11.26 19.40 -13.78
CA ALA A 231 12.72 19.49 -13.80
C ALA A 231 13.36 18.17 -14.26
N VAL A 232 12.85 17.07 -13.72
CA VAL A 232 13.33 15.71 -14.00
C VAL A 232 13.07 15.31 -15.46
N ILE A 233 11.89 15.62 -16.00
CA ILE A 233 11.56 15.41 -17.42
C ILE A 233 12.47 16.26 -18.32
N ASN A 234 12.63 17.55 -18.00
CA ASN A 234 13.45 18.46 -18.82
C ASN A 234 14.95 18.14 -18.71
N ALA A 235 15.38 17.56 -17.59
CA ALA A 235 16.76 17.11 -17.41
C ALA A 235 17.15 15.99 -18.39
N GLU A 236 16.18 15.22 -18.90
CA GLU A 236 16.44 14.16 -19.87
C GLU A 236 16.94 14.71 -21.21
N SER A 237 16.37 15.81 -21.68
CA SER A 237 16.75 16.46 -22.96
C SER A 237 17.81 17.54 -22.79
N SER A 238 17.70 18.37 -21.74
CA SER A 238 18.59 19.51 -21.53
C SER A 238 19.81 19.19 -20.65
N GLY A 239 19.76 18.08 -19.90
CA GLY A 239 20.75 17.72 -18.89
C GLY A 239 20.52 18.40 -17.53
N PHE A 240 20.96 17.75 -16.45
CA PHE A 240 20.81 18.25 -15.08
C PHE A 240 21.55 19.56 -14.78
N GLY A 241 22.58 19.89 -15.58
CA GLY A 241 23.34 21.13 -15.45
C GLY A 241 22.70 22.34 -16.12
N ALA A 242 21.61 22.16 -16.89
CA ALA A 242 20.98 23.25 -17.62
C ALA A 242 20.31 24.24 -16.66
N THR A 243 20.47 25.54 -16.94
CA THR A 243 19.89 26.61 -16.11
C THR A 243 18.38 26.44 -15.87
N PRO A 244 17.53 26.09 -16.86
CA PRO A 244 16.10 25.89 -16.62
C PRO A 244 15.83 24.75 -15.63
N VAL A 245 16.59 23.66 -15.70
CA VAL A 245 16.45 22.50 -14.81
C VAL A 245 16.85 22.87 -13.39
N ILE A 246 17.98 23.56 -13.21
CA ILE A 246 18.44 24.02 -11.90
C ILE A 246 17.41 24.98 -11.28
N VAL A 247 16.87 25.92 -12.06
CA VAL A 247 15.82 26.84 -11.59
C VAL A 247 14.59 26.06 -11.11
N LEU A 248 14.12 25.08 -11.88
CA LEU A 248 12.98 24.24 -11.49
C LEU A 248 13.26 23.41 -10.22
N LEU A 249 14.47 22.87 -10.07
CA LEU A 249 14.89 22.18 -8.85
C LEU A 249 14.92 23.12 -7.64
N CYS A 250 15.40 24.36 -7.80
CA CYS A 250 15.36 25.37 -6.76
C CYS A 250 13.92 25.77 -6.41
N VAL A 251 13.05 25.97 -7.40
CA VAL A 251 11.62 26.25 -7.18
C VAL A 251 10.95 25.10 -6.44
N SER A 252 11.22 23.86 -6.81
CA SER A 252 10.73 22.67 -6.10
C SER A 252 11.23 22.63 -4.65
N ALA A 253 12.53 22.90 -4.42
CA ALA A 253 13.11 22.90 -3.08
C ALA A 253 12.47 23.97 -2.18
N VAL A 254 12.37 25.22 -2.69
CA VAL A 254 11.72 26.33 -1.98
C VAL A 254 10.24 26.04 -1.74
N GLY A 255 9.53 25.55 -2.76
CA GLY A 255 8.13 25.17 -2.68
C GLY A 255 7.88 24.05 -1.65
N THR A 256 8.76 23.06 -1.59
CA THR A 256 8.70 21.97 -0.60
C THR A 256 8.91 22.51 0.82
N VAL A 257 9.88 23.40 1.03
CA VAL A 257 10.11 24.04 2.34
C VAL A 257 8.89 24.88 2.74
N ALA A 258 8.32 25.65 1.81
CA ALA A 258 7.11 26.44 2.04
C ALA A 258 5.89 25.55 2.35
N PHE A 259 5.72 24.45 1.61
CA PHE A 259 4.69 23.44 1.87
C PHE A 259 4.85 22.85 3.27
N VAL A 260 6.03 22.37 3.64
CA VAL A 260 6.29 21.82 4.98
C VAL A 260 6.03 22.87 6.07
N TRP A 261 6.47 24.11 5.86
CA TRP A 261 6.25 25.21 6.80
C TRP A 261 4.76 25.53 7.00
N ARG A 262 3.97 25.45 5.92
CA ARG A 262 2.51 25.65 5.91
C ARG A 262 1.79 24.50 6.61
N GLU A 263 2.09 23.26 6.23
CA GLU A 263 1.47 22.04 6.79
C GLU A 263 1.72 21.89 8.30
N LEU A 264 2.89 22.33 8.79
CA LEU A 264 3.19 22.33 10.23
C LEU A 264 2.40 23.38 11.03
N ARG A 265 1.82 24.39 10.37
CA ARG A 265 1.05 25.48 11.00
C ARG A 265 -0.44 25.46 10.67
N ALA A 266 -0.86 24.71 9.65
CA ALA A 266 -2.24 24.62 9.25
C ALA A 266 -3.09 23.94 10.33
N GLU A 267 -4.30 24.46 10.55
CA GLU A 267 -5.28 23.82 11.44
C GLU A 267 -5.77 22.48 10.86
N HIS A 268 -5.95 22.46 9.53
CA HIS A 268 -6.39 21.31 8.75
C HIS A 268 -5.39 21.04 7.61
N PRO A 269 -4.20 20.46 7.91
CA PRO A 269 -3.15 20.20 6.92
C PRO A 269 -3.59 19.21 5.84
N LEU A 270 -3.16 19.44 4.58
CA LEU A 270 -3.32 18.50 3.47
C LEU A 270 -2.70 17.14 3.79
N LEU A 271 -1.49 17.18 4.35
CA LEU A 271 -0.70 16.03 4.73
C LEU A 271 -0.17 16.27 6.14
N ASP A 272 -0.79 15.61 7.12
CA ASP A 272 -0.38 15.76 8.51
C ASP A 272 1.02 15.14 8.73
N LEU A 273 2.04 15.99 8.62
CA LEU A 273 3.46 15.61 8.66
C LEU A 273 3.87 14.96 9.99
N ARG A 274 3.05 15.09 11.03
CA ARG A 274 3.28 14.41 12.32
C ARG A 274 3.20 12.89 12.17
N PHE A 275 2.44 12.36 11.20
CA PHE A 275 2.41 10.93 10.92
C PHE A 275 3.76 10.41 10.40
N PHE A 276 4.57 11.21 9.70
CA PHE A 276 5.92 10.77 9.27
C PHE A 276 6.86 10.47 10.43
N ARG A 277 6.60 11.02 11.63
CA ARG A 277 7.35 10.70 12.85
C ARG A 277 6.96 9.33 13.42
N ILE A 278 5.87 8.74 12.97
CA ILE A 278 5.35 7.44 13.39
C ILE A 278 5.88 6.40 12.40
N PRO A 279 6.78 5.47 12.80
CA PRO A 279 7.42 4.55 11.86
C PRO A 279 6.46 3.72 11.00
N PRO A 280 5.33 3.20 11.53
CA PRO A 280 4.28 2.54 10.73
C PRO A 280 3.67 3.37 9.58
N PHE A 281 3.85 4.70 9.56
CA PHE A 281 3.41 5.55 8.45
C PHE A 281 4.59 5.97 7.56
N GLY A 282 5.62 6.59 8.14
CA GLY A 282 6.73 7.14 7.37
C GLY A 282 7.59 6.11 6.65
N THR A 283 7.86 4.95 7.29
CA THR A 283 8.74 3.93 6.70
C THR A 283 8.13 3.23 5.49
N PRO A 284 6.86 2.79 5.52
CA PRO A 284 6.21 2.27 4.32
C PRO A 284 6.13 3.25 3.16
N ILE A 285 5.94 4.56 3.40
CA ILE A 285 5.94 5.58 2.35
C ILE A 285 7.30 5.61 1.64
N VAL A 286 8.40 5.71 2.40
CA VAL A 286 9.76 5.65 1.82
C VAL A 286 10.01 4.33 1.09
N ALA A 287 9.55 3.21 1.67
CA ALA A 287 9.66 1.91 1.02
C ALA A 287 8.84 1.85 -0.29
N ALA A 288 7.69 2.52 -0.38
CA ALA A 288 6.88 2.60 -1.60
C ALA A 288 7.65 3.33 -2.70
N PHE A 289 8.25 4.47 -2.38
CA PHE A 289 9.12 5.22 -3.30
C PHE A 289 10.27 4.35 -3.82
N CYS A 290 11.08 3.77 -2.92
CA CYS A 290 12.22 2.94 -3.31
C CYS A 290 11.80 1.71 -4.12
N THR A 291 10.68 1.08 -3.76
CA THR A 291 10.17 -0.09 -4.48
C THR A 291 9.80 0.30 -5.91
N TYR A 292 9.00 1.34 -6.11
CA TYR A 292 8.59 1.76 -7.47
C TYR A 292 9.76 2.29 -8.29
N PHE A 293 10.69 3.02 -7.68
CA PHE A 293 11.95 3.42 -8.32
C PHE A 293 12.69 2.20 -8.89
N ALA A 294 12.86 1.15 -8.08
CA ALA A 294 13.54 -0.07 -8.50
C ALA A 294 12.70 -0.93 -9.46
N THR A 295 11.36 -0.90 -9.37
CA THR A 295 10.45 -1.61 -10.28
C THR A 295 10.59 -1.08 -11.70
N PHE A 296 10.66 0.24 -11.88
CA PHE A 296 10.93 0.82 -13.19
C PHE A 296 12.35 0.51 -13.68
N ALA A 297 13.34 0.44 -12.79
CA ALA A 297 14.69 -0.02 -13.14
C ALA A 297 14.68 -1.38 -13.85
N ILE A 298 14.01 -2.37 -13.24
CA ILE A 298 13.99 -3.72 -13.77
C ILE A 298 13.04 -3.89 -14.94
N PHE A 299 11.83 -3.31 -14.91
CA PHE A 299 10.87 -3.48 -16.01
C PHE A 299 11.32 -2.76 -17.26
N PHE A 300 11.61 -1.46 -17.16
CA PHE A 300 11.85 -0.62 -18.33
C PHE A 300 13.20 -0.92 -18.96
N PHE A 301 14.30 -0.83 -18.19
CA PHE A 301 15.64 -0.94 -18.77
C PHE A 301 16.02 -2.38 -19.16
N THR A 302 15.54 -3.39 -18.43
CA THR A 302 15.74 -4.79 -18.85
C THR A 302 14.96 -5.10 -20.12
N ALA A 303 13.71 -4.62 -20.23
CA ALA A 303 12.93 -4.79 -21.46
C ALA A 303 13.62 -4.08 -22.63
N LEU A 304 14.02 -2.82 -22.45
CA LEU A 304 14.71 -2.03 -23.46
C LEU A 304 16.02 -2.72 -23.93
N TYR A 305 16.79 -3.30 -23.00
CA TYR A 305 17.99 -4.06 -23.36
C TYR A 305 17.68 -5.32 -24.16
N LEU A 306 16.68 -6.09 -23.74
CA LEU A 306 16.32 -7.32 -24.44
C LEU A 306 15.71 -7.05 -25.82
N ASP A 307 15.07 -5.91 -26.01
CA ASP A 307 14.55 -5.47 -27.30
C ASP A 307 15.69 -4.95 -28.20
N GLU A 308 16.41 -3.92 -27.78
CA GLU A 308 17.39 -3.21 -28.62
C GLU A 308 18.71 -3.96 -28.80
N VAL A 309 19.23 -4.62 -27.75
CA VAL A 309 20.53 -5.31 -27.81
C VAL A 309 20.38 -6.77 -28.20
N VAL A 310 19.38 -7.47 -27.64
CA VAL A 310 19.16 -8.90 -27.90
C VAL A 310 18.25 -9.11 -29.13
N GLY A 311 17.43 -8.13 -29.52
CA GLY A 311 16.54 -8.25 -30.67
C GLY A 311 15.33 -9.14 -30.40
N LEU A 312 14.85 -9.20 -29.14
CA LEU A 312 13.67 -10.01 -28.82
C LEU A 312 12.42 -9.40 -29.44
N SER A 313 11.62 -10.23 -30.11
CA SER A 313 10.26 -9.81 -30.47
C SER A 313 9.42 -9.53 -29.23
N GLY A 314 8.45 -8.62 -29.33
CA GLY A 314 7.56 -8.27 -28.21
C GLY A 314 6.88 -9.47 -27.54
N PHE A 315 6.52 -10.51 -28.30
CA PHE A 315 5.97 -11.75 -27.74
C PHE A 315 6.98 -12.51 -26.85
N LYS A 316 8.24 -12.63 -27.30
CA LYS A 316 9.29 -13.30 -26.51
C LYS A 316 9.61 -12.50 -25.25
N LEU A 317 9.65 -11.18 -25.38
CA LEU A 317 9.87 -10.28 -24.25
C LEU A 317 8.77 -10.48 -23.19
N ALA A 318 7.50 -10.50 -23.61
CA ALA A 318 6.39 -10.82 -22.72
C ALA A 318 6.52 -12.20 -22.05
N LEU A 319 6.95 -13.23 -22.79
CA LEU A 319 7.16 -14.56 -22.24
C LEU A 319 8.28 -14.61 -21.19
N VAL A 320 9.34 -13.82 -21.37
CA VAL A 320 10.45 -13.71 -20.40
C VAL A 320 10.01 -12.99 -19.11
N PHE A 321 9.15 -11.98 -19.21
CA PHE A 321 8.62 -11.25 -18.05
C PHE A 321 7.40 -11.92 -17.40
N LEU A 322 6.73 -12.86 -18.10
CA LEU A 322 5.53 -13.52 -17.60
C LEU A 322 5.70 -14.15 -16.21
N PRO A 323 6.81 -14.86 -15.89
CA PRO A 323 7.01 -15.45 -14.56
C PRO A 323 7.17 -14.40 -13.46
N MET A 324 7.79 -13.25 -13.77
CA MET A 324 7.87 -12.11 -12.84
C MET A 324 6.48 -11.58 -12.52
N THR A 325 5.66 -11.31 -13.54
CA THR A 325 4.30 -10.79 -13.34
C THR A 325 3.40 -11.81 -12.63
N ALA A 326 3.49 -13.09 -12.99
CA ALA A 326 2.69 -14.15 -12.39
C ALA A 326 3.04 -14.33 -10.91
N LEU A 327 4.32 -14.40 -10.56
CA LEU A 327 4.74 -14.57 -9.17
C LEU A 327 4.58 -13.32 -8.33
N MET A 328 4.61 -12.13 -8.93
CA MET A 328 4.20 -10.89 -8.27
C MET A 328 2.73 -10.91 -7.88
N ILE A 329 1.83 -11.42 -8.73
CA ILE A 329 0.41 -11.58 -8.40
C ILE A 329 0.24 -12.58 -7.27
N VAL A 330 0.82 -13.78 -7.41
CA VAL A 330 0.70 -14.86 -6.41
C VAL A 330 1.26 -14.41 -5.06
N SER A 331 2.42 -13.76 -5.03
CA SER A 331 3.02 -13.26 -3.81
C SER A 331 2.23 -12.11 -3.19
N SER A 332 1.65 -11.20 -3.99
CA SER A 332 0.75 -10.14 -3.50
C SER A 332 -0.49 -10.70 -2.80
N LEU A 333 -1.11 -11.73 -3.38
CA LEU A 333 -2.28 -12.38 -2.77
C LEU A 333 -1.90 -13.11 -1.45
N ALA A 334 -0.70 -13.69 -1.39
CA ALA A 334 -0.18 -14.35 -0.20
C ALA A 334 0.33 -13.36 0.88
N ALA A 335 0.76 -12.16 0.48
CA ALA A 335 1.42 -11.18 1.33
C ALA A 335 0.56 -10.75 2.52
N GLY A 336 -0.77 -10.66 2.36
CA GLY A 336 -1.68 -10.34 3.46
C GLY A 336 -1.66 -11.39 4.58
N ARG A 337 -1.61 -12.69 4.23
CA ARG A 337 -1.53 -13.78 5.22
C ARG A 337 -0.18 -13.80 5.92
N TRP A 338 0.90 -13.57 5.17
CA TRP A 338 2.24 -13.48 5.73
C TRP A 338 2.34 -12.29 6.69
N THR A 339 1.90 -11.10 6.27
CA THR A 339 1.89 -9.88 7.10
C THR A 339 1.10 -10.08 8.39
N ALA A 340 -0.05 -10.76 8.34
CA ALA A 340 -0.81 -11.09 9.54
C ALA A 340 -0.08 -12.06 10.49
N ALA A 341 0.78 -12.94 9.96
CA ALA A 341 1.49 -13.94 10.74
C ALA A 341 2.77 -13.40 11.39
N VAL A 342 3.57 -12.61 10.66
CA VAL A 342 4.90 -12.14 11.11
C VAL A 342 4.98 -10.64 11.41
N GLY A 343 3.95 -9.88 11.02
CA GLY A 343 3.90 -8.43 11.13
C GLY A 343 4.56 -7.69 9.94
N PRO A 344 4.25 -6.40 9.77
CA PRO A 344 4.66 -5.60 8.62
C PRO A 344 6.17 -5.41 8.51
N ARG A 345 6.89 -5.39 9.64
CA ARG A 345 8.36 -5.30 9.66
C ARG A 345 9.00 -6.39 8.81
N TRP A 346 8.68 -7.64 9.10
CA TRP A 346 9.33 -8.79 8.46
C TRP A 346 8.84 -8.99 7.04
N SER A 347 7.58 -8.69 6.74
CA SER A 347 7.07 -8.76 5.37
C SER A 347 7.70 -7.70 4.45
N ILE A 348 7.81 -6.44 4.90
CA ILE A 348 8.47 -5.39 4.12
C ILE A 348 9.97 -5.69 3.97
N THR A 349 10.64 -6.09 5.04
CA THR A 349 12.07 -6.45 5.00
C THR A 349 12.32 -7.62 4.05
N GLY A 350 11.60 -8.72 4.22
CA GLY A 350 11.75 -9.93 3.41
C GLY A 350 11.43 -9.70 1.94
N GLY A 351 10.32 -9.01 1.64
CA GLY A 351 9.96 -8.65 0.26
C GLY A 351 11.01 -7.76 -0.41
N SER A 352 11.54 -6.76 0.31
CA SER A 352 12.58 -5.86 -0.21
C SER A 352 13.90 -6.59 -0.47
N LEU A 353 14.29 -7.53 0.42
CA LEU A 353 15.48 -8.37 0.24
C LEU A 353 15.35 -9.29 -0.99
N LEU A 354 14.20 -9.95 -1.14
CA LEU A 354 13.92 -10.79 -2.30
C LEU A 354 13.92 -9.97 -3.61
N PHE A 355 13.37 -8.76 -3.55
CA PHE A 355 13.34 -7.88 -4.71
C PHE A 355 14.75 -7.44 -5.12
N ALA A 356 15.56 -7.00 -4.16
CA ALA A 356 16.96 -6.66 -4.39
C ALA A 356 17.78 -7.85 -4.91
N ALA A 357 17.58 -9.04 -4.35
CA ALA A 357 18.23 -10.25 -4.84
C ALA A 357 17.84 -10.55 -6.30
N GLY A 358 16.56 -10.40 -6.64
CA GLY A 358 16.09 -10.52 -8.02
C GLY A 358 16.79 -9.53 -8.97
N LEU A 359 16.91 -8.26 -8.58
CA LEU A 359 17.63 -7.23 -9.34
C LEU A 359 19.11 -7.59 -9.56
N PHE A 360 19.82 -8.02 -8.51
CA PHE A 360 21.24 -8.39 -8.64
C PHE A 360 21.45 -9.67 -9.46
N LEU A 361 20.55 -10.65 -9.33
CA LEU A 361 20.59 -11.85 -10.17
C LEU A 361 20.27 -11.53 -11.63
N THR A 362 19.28 -10.68 -11.90
CA THR A 362 18.98 -10.21 -13.27
C THR A 362 20.22 -9.53 -13.85
N ASN A 363 20.89 -8.70 -13.06
CA ASN A 363 22.15 -8.08 -13.47
C ASN A 363 23.28 -9.08 -13.77
N SER A 364 23.27 -10.24 -13.12
CA SER A 364 24.30 -11.28 -13.29
C SER A 364 24.04 -12.16 -14.51
N PHE A 365 22.77 -12.30 -14.92
CA PHE A 365 22.37 -13.17 -16.04
C PHE A 365 22.02 -12.40 -17.32
N ILE A 366 21.87 -11.07 -17.25
CA ILE A 366 21.64 -10.26 -18.43
C ILE A 366 22.91 -10.14 -19.27
N SER A 367 22.81 -10.53 -20.53
CA SER A 367 23.91 -10.52 -21.49
C SER A 367 23.36 -10.41 -22.92
N PRO A 368 24.20 -10.12 -23.92
CA PRO A 368 23.79 -10.14 -25.34
C PRO A 368 23.27 -11.51 -25.81
N HIS A 369 23.67 -12.59 -25.14
CA HIS A 369 23.20 -13.96 -25.39
C HIS A 369 22.70 -14.56 -24.08
N PRO A 370 21.53 -14.10 -23.58
CA PRO A 370 21.09 -14.42 -22.24
C PRO A 370 20.74 -15.91 -22.12
N ALA A 371 21.22 -16.54 -21.05
CA ALA A 371 20.69 -17.82 -20.62
C ALA A 371 19.29 -17.59 -20.03
N TYR A 372 18.25 -17.85 -20.83
CA TYR A 372 16.87 -17.51 -20.45
C TYR A 372 16.40 -18.18 -19.15
N GLY A 373 16.83 -19.41 -18.85
CA GLY A 373 16.46 -20.10 -17.62
C GLY A 373 16.84 -19.30 -16.36
N PRO A 374 18.14 -19.02 -16.13
CA PRO A 374 18.60 -18.18 -15.02
C PRO A 374 17.98 -16.78 -15.00
N LEU A 375 17.86 -16.13 -16.16
CA LEU A 375 17.25 -14.79 -16.25
C LEU A 375 15.78 -14.81 -15.81
N ILE A 376 15.01 -15.79 -16.27
CA ILE A 376 13.61 -15.98 -15.90
C ILE A 376 13.48 -16.23 -14.39
N VAL A 377 14.38 -17.04 -13.81
CA VAL A 377 14.38 -17.30 -12.36
C VAL A 377 14.70 -16.01 -11.57
N ALA A 378 15.61 -15.18 -12.04
CA ALA A 378 15.93 -13.90 -11.42
C ALA A 378 14.74 -12.91 -11.48
N LEU A 379 14.10 -12.79 -12.65
CA LEU A 379 12.91 -11.98 -12.85
C LEU A 379 11.73 -12.49 -11.99
N ALA A 380 11.54 -13.81 -11.93
CA ALA A 380 10.58 -14.47 -11.05
C ALA A 380 10.81 -14.08 -9.57
N LEU A 381 12.05 -14.14 -9.09
CA LEU A 381 12.42 -13.75 -7.73
C LEU A 381 12.13 -12.27 -7.45
N ALA A 382 12.45 -11.39 -8.41
CA ALA A 382 12.11 -9.98 -8.34
C ALA A 382 10.58 -9.77 -8.20
N GLY A 383 9.80 -10.50 -8.99
CA GLY A 383 8.33 -10.51 -8.91
C GLY A 383 7.81 -10.92 -7.53
N ILE A 384 8.36 -11.99 -6.95
CA ILE A 384 8.01 -12.42 -5.58
C ILE A 384 8.28 -11.27 -4.59
N GLY A 385 9.44 -10.62 -4.69
CA GLY A 385 9.81 -9.51 -3.83
C GLY A 385 8.85 -8.31 -3.91
N ILE A 386 8.53 -7.87 -5.14
CA ILE A 386 7.60 -6.76 -5.39
C ILE A 386 6.23 -7.07 -4.78
N GLY A 387 5.65 -8.23 -5.07
CA GLY A 387 4.31 -8.54 -4.56
C GLY A 387 4.27 -8.74 -3.04
N THR A 388 5.36 -9.28 -2.45
CA THR A 388 5.47 -9.45 -0.99
C THR A 388 5.52 -8.10 -0.26
N VAL A 389 6.15 -7.07 -0.84
CA VAL A 389 6.35 -5.76 -0.19
C VAL A 389 5.14 -4.82 -0.36
N MET A 390 4.40 -4.94 -1.47
CA MET A 390 3.31 -4.01 -1.84
C MET A 390 2.17 -3.94 -0.82
N VAL A 391 1.64 -5.10 -0.43
CA VAL A 391 0.49 -5.20 0.47
C VAL A 391 0.80 -4.69 1.88
N PRO A 392 1.90 -5.09 2.54
CA PRO A 392 2.22 -4.57 3.86
C PRO A 392 2.53 -3.08 3.83
N ILE A 393 3.14 -2.54 2.75
CA ILE A 393 3.34 -1.10 2.61
C ILE A 393 2.00 -0.37 2.74
N THR A 394 1.04 -0.71 1.87
CA THR A 394 -0.24 0.00 1.81
C THR A 394 -1.09 -0.24 3.05
N SER A 395 -1.21 -1.49 3.49
CA SER A 395 -2.03 -1.82 4.65
C SER A 395 -1.49 -1.20 5.94
N THR A 396 -0.17 -1.07 6.12
CA THR A 396 0.41 -0.45 7.32
C THR A 396 0.11 1.06 7.37
N VAL A 397 0.26 1.77 6.23
CA VAL A 397 -0.07 3.20 6.17
C VAL A 397 -1.55 3.43 6.45
N LEU A 398 -2.43 2.70 5.75
CA LEU A 398 -3.87 2.84 5.91
C LEU A 398 -4.35 2.48 7.32
N THR A 399 -3.71 1.55 8.02
CA THR A 399 -4.12 1.17 9.38
C THR A 399 -3.58 2.10 10.45
N THR A 400 -2.58 2.91 10.14
CA THR A 400 -1.96 3.85 11.09
C THR A 400 -2.79 5.14 11.24
N VAL A 401 -3.52 5.54 10.19
CA VAL A 401 -4.36 6.74 10.22
C VAL A 401 -5.82 6.41 10.53
N PRO A 402 -6.60 7.32 11.12
CA PRO A 402 -8.06 7.17 11.26
C PRO A 402 -8.76 6.89 9.92
N SER A 403 -9.92 6.24 9.93
CA SER A 403 -10.69 5.89 8.71
C SER A 403 -11.08 7.11 7.89
N GLU A 404 -11.35 8.20 8.58
CA GLU A 404 -11.83 9.49 8.08
C GLU A 404 -10.75 10.17 7.23
N ARG A 405 -9.47 9.92 7.53
CA ARG A 405 -8.30 10.46 6.81
C ARG A 405 -7.64 9.46 5.88
N SER A 406 -8.39 8.45 5.42
CA SER A 406 -7.80 7.41 4.58
C SER A 406 -7.55 7.84 3.13
N GLY A 407 -8.22 8.88 2.64
CA GLY A 407 -7.87 9.50 1.35
C GLY A 407 -6.51 10.18 1.42
N MET A 408 -6.20 10.93 2.48
CA MET A 408 -4.85 11.46 2.72
C MET A 408 -3.77 10.37 2.73
N ALA A 409 -3.98 9.28 3.48
CA ALA A 409 -3.02 8.17 3.54
C ALA A 409 -2.87 7.41 2.22
N ALA A 410 -3.97 7.16 1.51
CA ALA A 410 -3.97 6.56 0.19
C ALA A 410 -3.19 7.44 -0.81
N SER A 411 -3.44 8.75 -0.77
CA SER A 411 -2.81 9.73 -1.65
C SER A 411 -1.33 9.89 -1.36
N ALA A 412 -0.92 9.95 -0.09
CA ALA A 412 0.48 9.98 0.29
C ALA A 412 1.22 8.72 -0.19
N THR A 413 0.58 7.55 -0.03
CA THR A 413 1.16 6.27 -0.49
C THR A 413 1.31 6.23 -2.01
N ASN A 414 0.25 6.56 -2.76
CA ASN A 414 0.28 6.49 -4.22
C ASN A 414 1.11 7.62 -4.84
N THR A 415 1.10 8.84 -4.29
CA THR A 415 2.01 9.92 -4.71
C THR A 415 3.45 9.47 -4.55
N SER A 416 3.79 8.83 -3.42
CA SER A 416 5.14 8.32 -3.20
C SER A 416 5.54 7.24 -4.22
N ARG A 417 4.59 6.43 -4.70
CA ARG A 417 4.83 5.42 -5.74
C ARG A 417 5.05 6.06 -7.10
N GLU A 418 4.20 6.99 -7.50
CA GLU A 418 4.32 7.72 -8.76
C GLU A 418 5.60 8.57 -8.80
N MET A 419 5.95 9.23 -7.69
CA MET A 419 7.24 9.90 -7.57
C MET A 419 8.40 8.91 -7.73
N GLY A 420 8.31 7.72 -7.14
CA GLY A 420 9.30 6.66 -7.32
C GLY A 420 9.45 6.24 -8.78
N ALA A 421 8.33 6.07 -9.50
CA ALA A 421 8.31 5.74 -10.91
C ALA A 421 8.95 6.82 -11.79
N VAL A 422 8.51 8.08 -11.64
CA VAL A 422 8.98 9.22 -12.44
C VAL A 422 10.44 9.56 -12.16
N ILE A 423 10.82 9.65 -10.89
CA ILE A 423 12.21 9.94 -10.52
C ILE A 423 13.10 8.75 -10.86
N GLY A 424 12.59 7.51 -10.71
CA GLY A 424 13.27 6.28 -11.12
C GLY A 424 13.66 6.28 -12.58
N THR A 425 12.66 6.40 -13.47
CA THR A 425 12.90 6.41 -14.92
C THR A 425 13.92 7.45 -15.36
N ALA A 426 13.84 8.67 -14.83
CA ALA A 426 14.75 9.73 -15.23
C ALA A 426 16.15 9.64 -14.61
N VAL A 427 16.28 9.34 -13.32
CA VAL A 427 17.60 9.19 -12.66
C VAL A 427 18.34 7.99 -13.23
N LEU A 428 17.63 6.86 -13.41
CA LEU A 428 18.21 5.66 -13.98
C LEU A 428 18.50 5.85 -15.47
N GLY A 429 17.63 6.55 -16.21
CA GLY A 429 17.88 6.88 -17.62
C GLY A 429 19.12 7.74 -17.80
N ALA A 430 19.25 8.79 -16.99
CA ALA A 430 20.44 9.64 -16.99
C ALA A 430 21.71 8.89 -16.56
N LEU A 431 21.60 7.95 -15.61
CA LEU A 431 22.71 7.08 -15.21
C LEU A 431 23.14 6.14 -16.35
N VAL A 432 22.18 5.43 -16.97
CA VAL A 432 22.43 4.54 -18.11
C VAL A 432 23.07 5.32 -19.25
N TYR A 433 22.52 6.48 -19.56
CA TYR A 433 23.00 7.35 -20.63
C TYR A 433 24.37 7.96 -20.35
N GLY A 434 24.61 8.46 -19.13
CA GLY A 434 25.90 8.99 -18.73
C GLY A 434 26.99 7.92 -18.81
N GLN A 435 26.67 6.70 -18.36
CA GLN A 435 27.56 5.55 -18.44
C GLN A 435 27.79 5.11 -19.89
N LEU A 436 26.74 5.06 -20.71
CA LEU A 436 26.81 4.79 -22.14
C LEU A 436 27.78 5.76 -22.82
N LYS A 437 27.62 7.07 -22.61
CA LYS A 437 28.51 8.11 -23.18
C LYS A 437 29.96 7.94 -22.74
N ALA A 438 30.19 7.73 -21.44
CA ALA A 438 31.51 7.58 -20.88
C ALA A 438 32.22 6.33 -21.41
N SER A 439 31.57 5.16 -21.30
CA SER A 439 32.09 3.87 -21.79
C SER A 439 32.32 3.90 -23.30
N LEU A 440 31.36 4.42 -24.07
CA LEU A 440 31.46 4.47 -25.53
C LEU A 440 32.60 5.39 -25.98
N THR A 441 32.78 6.54 -25.34
CA THR A 441 33.89 7.45 -25.67
C THR A 441 35.25 6.76 -25.52
N VAL A 442 35.43 6.01 -24.42
CA VAL A 442 36.66 5.24 -24.18
C VAL A 442 36.85 4.14 -25.24
N ARG A 443 35.78 3.41 -25.57
CA ARG A 443 35.84 2.32 -26.57
C ARG A 443 36.09 2.85 -27.98
N LEU A 444 35.49 3.98 -28.36
CA LEU A 444 35.76 4.63 -29.65
C LEU A 444 37.21 5.09 -29.78
N VAL A 445 37.84 5.54 -28.69
CA VAL A 445 39.28 5.85 -28.64
C VAL A 445 40.09 4.57 -28.85
N GLN A 446 39.75 3.48 -28.18
CA GLN A 446 40.43 2.18 -28.31
C GLN A 446 40.31 1.56 -29.71
N LEU A 447 39.15 1.73 -30.36
CA LEU A 447 38.91 1.32 -31.74
C LEU A 447 39.59 2.22 -32.78
N GLY A 448 40.30 3.28 -32.35
CA GLY A 448 41.02 4.19 -33.24
C GLY A 448 40.11 5.11 -34.06
N VAL A 449 38.84 5.28 -33.66
CA VAL A 449 37.89 6.14 -34.37
C VAL A 449 38.36 7.60 -34.27
N PRO A 450 38.50 8.33 -35.39
CA PRO A 450 38.98 9.72 -35.38
C PRO A 450 38.05 10.64 -34.58
N PRO A 451 38.57 11.67 -33.85
CA PRO A 451 37.76 12.57 -33.03
C PRO A 451 36.58 13.22 -33.77
N ALA A 452 36.76 13.55 -35.06
CA ALA A 452 35.74 14.15 -35.91
C ALA A 452 34.48 13.26 -36.09
N PHE A 453 34.63 11.93 -36.03
CA PHE A 453 33.51 10.99 -36.19
C PHE A 453 32.90 10.57 -34.85
N ARG A 454 33.60 10.72 -33.72
CA ARG A 454 33.11 10.31 -32.40
C ARG A 454 31.83 11.05 -32.01
N GLY A 455 31.80 12.37 -32.22
CA GLY A 455 30.62 13.19 -31.93
C GLY A 455 29.42 12.84 -32.82
N LEU A 456 29.67 12.44 -34.07
CA LEU A 456 28.64 12.01 -35.01
C LEU A 456 28.07 10.65 -34.62
N ILE A 457 28.92 9.70 -34.21
CA ILE A 457 28.48 8.38 -33.70
C ILE A 457 27.70 8.52 -32.40
N LEU A 458 28.19 9.34 -31.46
CA LEU A 458 27.48 9.64 -30.22
C LEU A 458 26.09 10.22 -30.52
N ASN A 459 26.02 11.23 -31.39
CA ASN A 459 24.74 11.83 -31.78
C ASN A 459 23.81 10.83 -32.50
N ALA A 460 24.34 9.96 -33.36
CA ALA A 460 23.55 8.95 -34.06
C ALA A 460 22.96 7.90 -33.10
N ILE A 461 23.71 7.52 -32.06
CA ILE A 461 23.21 6.63 -31.00
C ILE A 461 22.23 7.35 -30.08
N GLU A 462 22.46 8.63 -29.79
CA GLU A 462 21.57 9.47 -28.96
C GLU A 462 20.21 9.73 -29.61
N THR A 463 20.20 9.95 -30.92
CA THR A 463 18.98 10.36 -31.66
C THR A 463 18.31 9.19 -32.39
N GLY A 464 18.99 8.05 -32.49
CA GLY A 464 18.57 6.95 -33.37
C GLY A 464 18.62 7.30 -34.86
N GLN A 465 19.16 8.48 -35.22
CA GLN A 465 19.21 8.97 -36.60
C GLN A 465 20.63 8.90 -37.16
N VAL A 466 20.79 8.15 -38.25
CA VAL A 466 22.03 8.16 -39.02
C VAL A 466 21.94 9.27 -40.08
N PRO A 467 22.92 10.19 -40.19
CA PRO A 467 22.88 11.27 -41.18
C PRO A 467 22.63 10.75 -42.60
N ARG A 468 21.77 11.42 -43.38
CA ARG A 468 21.36 10.94 -44.73
C ARG A 468 22.51 10.69 -45.73
N ASN A 469 23.70 11.25 -45.48
CA ASN A 469 24.88 11.08 -46.32
C ASN A 469 25.77 9.87 -45.97
N THR A 470 25.44 9.03 -44.98
CA THR A 470 26.27 7.86 -44.62
C THR A 470 26.04 6.62 -45.47
N ALA A 471 25.00 6.56 -46.31
CA ALA A 471 24.72 5.42 -47.20
C ALA A 471 25.83 5.14 -48.23
N GLN A 472 26.77 6.07 -48.39
CA GLN A 472 27.88 5.99 -49.33
C GLN A 472 29.14 5.30 -48.77
N TYR A 473 29.18 5.00 -47.46
CA TYR A 473 30.37 4.51 -46.78
C TYR A 473 30.26 3.03 -46.37
N GLN A 474 30.87 2.15 -47.16
CA GLN A 474 31.00 0.72 -46.86
C GLN A 474 32.13 0.48 -45.84
N TYR A 475 31.85 0.73 -44.55
CA TYR A 475 32.79 0.42 -43.45
C TYR A 475 32.31 -0.74 -42.58
N GLY A 476 31.83 -1.82 -43.20
CA GLY A 476 31.10 -2.89 -42.52
C GLY A 476 31.75 -3.41 -41.23
N LYS A 477 33.08 -3.57 -41.19
CA LYS A 477 33.79 -4.08 -40.00
C LYS A 477 33.85 -3.06 -38.85
N ILE A 478 34.29 -1.83 -39.11
CA ILE A 478 34.41 -0.81 -38.04
C ILE A 478 33.02 -0.37 -37.53
N VAL A 479 32.01 -0.37 -38.40
CA VAL A 479 30.62 -0.09 -38.02
C VAL A 479 30.09 -1.17 -37.09
N GLN A 480 30.35 -2.45 -37.37
CA GLN A 480 29.98 -3.54 -36.47
C GLN A 480 30.73 -3.46 -35.13
N GLU A 481 32.02 -3.12 -35.13
CA GLU A 481 32.80 -2.92 -33.89
C GLU A 481 32.25 -1.74 -33.06
N VAL A 482 31.85 -0.65 -33.71
CA VAL A 482 31.22 0.50 -33.06
C VAL A 482 29.84 0.16 -32.49
N ILE A 483 29.01 -0.58 -33.23
CA ILE A 483 27.71 -1.06 -32.75
C ILE A 483 27.90 -1.98 -31.55
N GLY A 484 28.86 -2.92 -31.61
CA GLY A 484 29.20 -3.78 -30.50
C GLY A 484 29.69 -3.00 -29.27
N ALA A 485 30.49 -1.95 -29.47
CA ALA A 485 30.92 -1.05 -28.41
C ALA A 485 29.75 -0.26 -27.79
N ALA A 486 28.77 0.15 -28.60
CA ALA A 486 27.56 0.82 -28.13
C ALA A 486 26.70 -0.12 -27.27
N TYR A 487 26.45 -1.35 -27.73
CA TYR A 487 25.71 -2.35 -26.96
C TYR A 487 26.38 -2.73 -25.64
N GLN A 488 27.71 -2.87 -25.63
CA GLN A 488 28.44 -3.08 -24.36
C GLN A 488 28.36 -1.86 -23.44
N SER A 489 28.44 -0.65 -23.98
CA SER A 489 28.33 0.56 -23.17
C SER A 489 26.92 0.76 -22.61
N PHE A 490 25.90 0.32 -23.35
CA PHE A 490 24.52 0.27 -22.87
C PHE A 490 24.34 -0.80 -21.77
N HIS A 491 25.00 -1.95 -21.91
CA HIS A 491 25.07 -2.98 -20.85
C HIS A 491 25.67 -2.39 -19.57
N ASP A 492 26.82 -1.70 -19.64
CA ASP A 492 27.45 -1.06 -18.50
C ASP A 492 26.48 -0.11 -17.76
N GLY A 493 25.71 0.69 -18.53
CA GLY A 493 24.69 1.59 -17.99
C GLY A 493 23.53 0.85 -17.33
N LEU A 494 23.02 -0.20 -17.96
CA LEU A 494 21.98 -1.05 -17.39
C LEU A 494 22.44 -1.67 -16.07
N GLN A 495 23.69 -2.12 -15.99
CA GLN A 495 24.22 -2.71 -14.76
C GLN A 495 24.21 -1.69 -13.61
N ALA A 496 24.63 -0.45 -13.89
CA ALA A 496 24.59 0.62 -12.90
C ALA A 496 23.15 0.90 -12.43
N ALA A 497 22.17 0.90 -13.33
CA ALA A 497 20.76 1.09 -12.99
C ALA A 497 20.20 -0.05 -12.12
N LEU A 498 20.48 -1.31 -12.46
CA LEU A 498 20.04 -2.47 -11.68
C LEU A 498 20.70 -2.50 -10.30
N TYR A 499 21.98 -2.14 -10.20
CA TYR A 499 22.65 -2.02 -8.90
C TYR A 499 22.04 -0.92 -8.04
N LEU A 500 21.82 0.28 -8.59
CA LEU A 500 21.20 1.39 -7.85
C LEU A 500 19.79 1.03 -7.37
N GLY A 501 18.96 0.44 -8.24
CA GLY A 501 17.63 -0.05 -7.88
C GLY A 501 17.69 -1.12 -6.78
N GLY A 502 18.58 -2.10 -6.91
CA GLY A 502 18.79 -3.16 -5.90
C GLY A 502 19.25 -2.61 -4.55
N SER A 503 20.18 -1.65 -4.55
CA SER A 503 20.66 -0.98 -3.33
C SER A 503 19.56 -0.18 -2.64
N LEU A 504 18.71 0.54 -3.38
CA LEU A 504 17.58 1.27 -2.82
C LEU A 504 16.51 0.33 -2.25
N ALA A 505 16.25 -0.80 -2.90
CA ALA A 505 15.38 -1.85 -2.34
C ALA A 505 15.97 -2.43 -1.04
N LEU A 506 17.28 -2.72 -0.98
CA LEU A 506 17.93 -3.14 0.27
C LEU A 506 17.81 -2.08 1.37
N LEU A 507 18.03 -0.81 1.05
CA LEU A 507 17.89 0.31 1.99
C LEU A 507 16.46 0.42 2.53
N ALA A 508 15.44 0.24 1.69
CA ALA A 508 14.05 0.20 2.12
C ALA A 508 13.78 -0.97 3.09
N GLY A 509 14.32 -2.16 2.79
CA GLY A 509 14.24 -3.32 3.68
C GLY A 509 14.95 -3.10 5.02
N LEU A 510 16.14 -2.51 4.99
CA LEU A 510 16.91 -2.17 6.19
C LEU A 510 16.21 -1.11 7.03
N LEU A 511 15.64 -0.08 6.40
CA LEU A 511 14.85 0.94 7.06
C LEU A 511 13.65 0.31 7.77
N ALA A 512 12.86 -0.52 7.06
CA ALA A 512 11.74 -1.26 7.62
C ALA A 512 12.16 -2.14 8.81
N PHE A 513 13.28 -2.84 8.69
CA PHE A 513 13.83 -3.65 9.76
C PHE A 513 14.19 -2.80 10.98
N ILE A 514 14.83 -1.64 10.81
CA ILE A 514 15.29 -0.82 11.92
C ILE A 514 14.11 -0.13 12.63
N THR A 515 13.18 0.45 11.87
CA THR A 515 12.19 1.40 12.39
C THR A 515 10.86 0.78 12.78
N LEU A 516 10.40 -0.28 12.09
CA LEU A 516 9.12 -0.96 12.38
C LEU A 516 9.23 -1.93 13.56
N ARG A 517 10.04 -1.61 14.57
CA ARG A 517 10.13 -2.42 15.78
C ARG A 517 8.75 -2.43 16.45
N PRO A 518 8.28 -3.59 16.96
CA PRO A 518 7.14 -3.60 17.86
C PRO A 518 7.46 -2.63 18.99
N ARG A 519 6.68 -1.55 19.13
CA ARG A 519 6.72 -0.77 20.36
C ARG A 519 6.29 -1.73 21.45
N ALA A 520 7.24 -2.19 22.27
CA ALA A 520 6.91 -2.72 23.58
C ALA A 520 6.04 -1.66 24.23
N ALA A 521 4.84 -2.03 24.67
CA ALA A 521 3.93 -1.19 25.43
C ALA A 521 4.68 -0.62 26.65
N SER A 522 5.32 0.55 26.49
CA SER A 522 6.38 1.05 27.38
C SER A 522 5.93 2.23 28.23
N ALA A 523 4.65 2.61 28.16
CA ALA A 523 4.02 3.43 29.19
C ALA A 523 3.34 2.55 30.25
N GLN A 524 2.59 1.53 29.84
CA GLN A 524 1.83 0.65 30.73
C GLN A 524 2.73 -0.34 31.51
N SER A 525 3.84 -0.79 30.91
CA SER A 525 4.79 -1.69 31.59
C SER A 525 5.71 -0.98 32.60
N ARG A 526 5.79 0.36 32.62
CA ARG A 526 6.60 1.08 33.61
C ARG A 526 5.88 1.14 34.95
N ASP A 527 4.58 1.42 34.94
CA ASP A 527 3.74 1.36 36.14
C ASP A 527 3.57 -0.09 36.64
N LEU A 528 3.41 -1.05 35.73
CA LEU A 528 3.39 -2.47 36.11
C LEU A 528 4.73 -3.00 36.64
N ARG A 529 5.88 -2.53 36.14
CA ARG A 529 7.20 -2.92 36.69
C ARG A 529 7.50 -2.26 38.03
N LEU A 530 7.02 -1.03 38.23
CA LEU A 530 7.11 -0.34 39.52
C LEU A 530 6.25 -1.05 40.59
N TRP A 531 5.14 -1.65 40.19
CA TRP A 531 4.31 -2.47 41.09
C TRP A 531 4.79 -3.92 41.24
N LEU A 532 5.31 -4.55 40.17
CA LEU A 532 5.93 -5.88 40.19
C LEU A 532 7.35 -5.90 40.78
N GLY A 533 7.84 -4.75 41.26
CA GLY A 533 9.09 -4.61 41.96
C GLY A 533 9.05 -5.27 43.34
N ARG A 534 9.15 -6.62 43.38
CA ARG A 534 9.90 -7.37 44.41
C ARG A 534 10.00 -8.89 44.21
N SER A 535 9.49 -9.48 43.13
CA SER A 535 9.66 -10.93 42.93
C SER A 535 10.01 -11.33 41.50
N SER A 536 11.27 -11.78 41.38
CA SER A 536 11.82 -12.69 40.36
C SER A 536 12.38 -12.05 39.07
N PRO A 537 13.73 -11.99 38.92
CA PRO A 537 14.38 -11.64 37.68
C PRO A 537 14.44 -12.83 36.71
N GLY A 538 13.96 -12.62 35.49
CA GLY A 538 14.15 -13.52 34.34
C GLY A 538 12.91 -14.32 33.96
N LEU A 539 12.28 -13.97 32.83
CA LEU A 539 11.46 -14.81 31.92
C LEU A 539 10.78 -13.91 30.86
N THR A 540 11.36 -13.83 29.67
CA THR A 540 10.97 -12.93 28.56
C THR A 540 10.11 -13.63 27.49
N SER A 541 8.96 -14.20 27.88
CA SER A 541 7.99 -14.76 26.91
C SER A 541 6.55 -14.40 27.30
N HIS A 542 6.15 -13.18 26.98
CA HIS A 542 4.80 -12.67 27.19
C HIS A 542 4.07 -12.58 25.84
N VAL A 543 2.86 -13.13 25.74
CA VAL A 543 2.01 -13.08 24.53
C VAL A 543 0.83 -12.13 24.79
N PHE A 544 0.65 -11.13 23.92
CA PHE A 544 -0.43 -10.14 24.02
C PHE A 544 -1.68 -10.59 23.27
N ILE A 545 -2.85 -10.44 23.89
CA ILE A 545 -4.16 -10.80 23.32
C ILE A 545 -5.15 -9.67 23.64
N SER A 546 -5.96 -9.27 22.66
CA SER A 546 -7.02 -8.28 22.86
C SER A 546 -8.34 -8.68 22.19
N ALA A 547 -9.45 -8.22 22.76
CA ALA A 547 -10.78 -8.22 22.18
C ALA A 547 -11.43 -6.85 22.38
N GLU A 548 -12.22 -6.41 21.40
CA GLU A 548 -12.92 -5.13 21.41
C GLU A 548 -14.39 -5.36 21.08
N VAL A 549 -15.27 -4.72 21.85
CA VAL A 549 -16.72 -4.78 21.71
C VAL A 549 -17.26 -3.36 21.72
N ARG A 550 -18.00 -2.98 20.68
CA ARG A 550 -18.70 -1.69 20.63
C ARG A 550 -20.03 -1.82 21.37
N LEU A 551 -20.30 -0.86 22.25
CA LEU A 551 -21.52 -0.78 23.05
C LEU A 551 -22.34 0.41 22.57
N ASP A 552 -23.63 0.18 22.29
CA ASP A 552 -24.61 1.24 22.01
C ASP A 552 -25.10 1.85 23.33
N THR A 553 -24.15 2.34 24.13
CA THR A 553 -24.40 2.98 25.41
C THR A 553 -23.37 4.08 25.58
N GLY A 554 -23.81 5.30 25.92
CA GLY A 554 -22.92 6.45 26.13
C GLY A 554 -21.90 6.22 27.25
N PHE A 555 -20.73 6.87 27.14
CA PHE A 555 -19.55 6.62 27.97
C PHE A 555 -19.82 6.69 29.48
N ASN A 556 -20.51 7.73 29.94
CA ASN A 556 -20.84 7.92 31.35
C ASN A 556 -21.75 6.80 31.89
N ALA A 557 -22.70 6.33 31.07
CA ALA A 557 -23.60 5.25 31.44
C ALA A 557 -22.86 3.90 31.46
N ALA A 558 -22.00 3.64 30.46
CA ALA A 558 -21.17 2.43 30.40
C ALA A 558 -20.20 2.35 31.59
N GLN A 559 -19.58 3.48 31.95
CA GLN A 559 -18.69 3.59 33.11
C GLN A 559 -19.42 3.31 34.43
N ALA A 560 -20.58 3.93 34.66
CA ALA A 560 -21.36 3.70 35.88
C ALA A 560 -21.84 2.24 35.99
N ARG A 561 -22.20 1.61 34.87
CA ARG A 561 -22.61 0.20 34.81
C ARG A 561 -21.44 -0.74 35.07
N LEU A 562 -20.25 -0.48 34.51
CA LEU A 562 -19.04 -1.25 34.81
C LEU A 562 -18.65 -1.13 36.30
N ALA A 563 -18.75 0.06 36.88
CA ALA A 563 -18.51 0.28 38.31
C ALA A 563 -19.49 -0.51 39.21
N ASN A 564 -20.74 -0.65 38.78
CA ASN A 564 -21.74 -1.46 39.47
C ASN A 564 -21.48 -2.97 39.31
N LEU A 565 -21.06 -3.43 38.13
CA LEU A 565 -20.68 -4.83 37.89
C LEU A 565 -19.48 -5.24 38.74
N ALA A 566 -18.49 -4.34 38.89
CA ALA A 566 -17.33 -4.55 39.76
C ALA A 566 -17.74 -4.66 41.25
N ARG A 567 -18.60 -3.77 41.73
CA ARG A 567 -19.05 -3.76 43.13
C ARG A 567 -19.94 -4.94 43.53
N ARG A 568 -20.76 -5.46 42.61
CA ARG A 568 -21.72 -6.55 42.90
C ARG A 568 -21.15 -7.96 42.74
N GLY A 569 -19.85 -8.10 42.46
CA GLY A 569 -19.22 -9.42 42.23
C GLY A 569 -19.68 -10.12 40.94
N LEU A 570 -20.38 -9.43 40.05
CA LEU A 570 -20.89 -9.97 38.79
C LEU A 570 -19.78 -10.16 37.75
N LEU A 571 -18.72 -9.33 37.77
CA LEU A 571 -17.52 -9.56 36.96
C LEU A 571 -16.84 -10.90 37.29
N ARG A 572 -16.89 -11.31 38.57
CA ARG A 572 -16.36 -12.61 39.02
C ARG A 572 -17.19 -13.78 38.49
N ARG A 573 -18.53 -13.62 38.39
CA ARG A 573 -19.42 -14.62 37.79
C ARG A 573 -19.25 -14.71 36.26
N ALA A 574 -19.26 -13.58 35.56
CA ALA A 574 -19.00 -13.56 34.10
C ALA A 574 -17.65 -14.20 33.75
N SER A 575 -16.61 -13.93 34.54
CA SER A 575 -15.31 -14.61 34.35
C SER A 575 -15.38 -16.13 34.57
N HIS A 576 -16.27 -16.60 35.45
CA HIS A 576 -16.44 -18.02 35.72
C HIS A 576 -17.24 -18.70 34.61
N ASP A 577 -18.32 -18.06 34.15
CA ASP A 577 -19.21 -18.55 33.11
C ASP A 577 -18.49 -18.63 31.74
N ALA A 578 -17.72 -17.59 31.37
CA ALA A 578 -16.91 -17.58 30.15
C ALA A 578 -15.89 -18.73 30.04
N TYR A 579 -15.52 -19.35 31.16
CA TYR A 579 -14.63 -20.51 31.19
C TYR A 579 -15.39 -21.84 31.15
N HIS A 580 -16.58 -21.90 31.73
CA HIS A 580 -17.39 -23.11 31.82
C HIS A 580 -18.26 -23.38 30.57
N ASP A 581 -18.75 -22.33 29.90
CA ASP A 581 -19.67 -22.42 28.76
C ASP A 581 -18.98 -22.39 27.38
N LEU A 582 -17.66 -22.61 27.32
CA LEU A 582 -16.99 -22.94 26.07
C LEU A 582 -17.51 -24.31 25.63
N GLY A 583 -18.43 -24.34 24.65
CA GLY A 583 -19.16 -25.54 24.20
C GLY A 583 -18.31 -26.81 24.07
N THR A 584 -18.97 -27.97 24.11
CA THR A 584 -18.45 -29.34 24.27
C THR A 584 -17.39 -29.83 23.28
N GLY A 585 -16.86 -28.98 22.40
CA GLY A 585 -15.76 -29.28 21.48
C GLY A 585 -14.44 -28.54 21.73
N VAL A 586 -14.33 -27.69 22.77
CA VAL A 586 -13.08 -26.95 23.07
C VAL A 586 -12.57 -27.35 24.45
N ALA A 587 -11.35 -27.89 24.48
CA ALA A 587 -10.75 -28.64 25.59
C ALA A 587 -10.92 -28.01 26.99
N ARG A 588 -11.45 -28.79 27.94
CA ARG A 588 -11.35 -28.54 29.38
C ARG A 588 -9.87 -28.54 29.79
N VAL A 589 -9.35 -27.40 30.23
CA VAL A 589 -7.90 -27.16 30.29
C VAL A 589 -7.26 -27.74 31.57
N GLY A 590 -6.32 -28.65 31.34
CA GLY A 590 -5.35 -29.24 32.29
C GLY A 590 -4.61 -30.38 31.59
N PRO A 591 -3.35 -30.72 31.92
CA PRO A 591 -2.57 -31.71 31.17
C PRO A 591 -3.08 -33.15 31.33
N LEU A 592 -4.14 -33.38 32.13
CA LEU A 592 -4.64 -34.71 32.48
C LEU A 592 -6.18 -34.84 32.43
N GLY A 593 -6.86 -34.03 31.62
CA GLY A 593 -8.30 -34.22 31.37
C GLY A 593 -9.15 -34.31 32.65
N THR A 594 -10.22 -35.11 32.64
CA THR A 594 -11.30 -35.17 33.65
C THR A 594 -10.93 -35.71 35.04
N ALA A 595 -9.65 -35.75 35.42
CA ALA A 595 -9.22 -36.23 36.73
C ALA A 595 -9.68 -35.29 37.88
N PRO A 596 -10.48 -35.75 38.85
CA PRO A 596 -10.90 -34.93 39.98
C PRO A 596 -9.69 -34.56 40.86
N GLY A 597 -9.45 -33.27 41.07
CA GLY A 597 -8.62 -32.78 42.18
C GLY A 597 -7.27 -32.12 41.85
N LEU A 598 -6.84 -31.97 40.59
CA LEU A 598 -5.48 -31.49 40.28
C LEU A 598 -5.36 -30.14 39.54
N SER A 599 -6.44 -29.39 39.29
CA SER A 599 -6.35 -27.96 38.96
C SER A 599 -7.72 -27.29 39.12
N ARG A 600 -7.81 -26.31 40.02
CA ARG A 600 -8.99 -25.43 40.15
C ARG A 600 -8.52 -23.98 40.08
N LEU A 601 -8.69 -23.32 38.95
CA LEU A 601 -8.38 -21.91 38.80
C LEU A 601 -9.57 -21.08 39.34
N VAL A 602 -9.49 -20.58 40.58
CA VAL A 602 -10.54 -19.75 41.20
C VAL A 602 -9.94 -18.64 42.08
N ALA A 603 -9.41 -17.58 41.45
CA ALA A 603 -9.38 -16.24 42.04
C ALA A 603 -9.19 -15.18 40.94
N VAL A 604 -10.22 -14.36 40.71
CA VAL A 604 -10.12 -13.13 39.92
C VAL A 604 -9.94 -11.98 40.90
N ARG A 605 -8.78 -11.33 40.90
CA ARG A 605 -8.58 -10.09 41.66
C ARG A 605 -8.86 -8.92 40.73
N PHE A 606 -9.82 -8.09 41.12
CA PHE A 606 -10.10 -6.82 40.48
C PHE A 606 -9.42 -5.71 41.28
N SER A 607 -8.83 -4.76 40.57
CA SER A 607 -8.35 -3.50 41.16
C SER A 607 -9.48 -2.45 41.18
N ASP A 608 -9.28 -1.39 41.96
CA ASP A 608 -10.18 -0.23 41.92
C ASP A 608 -10.17 0.41 40.53
N MET A 609 -11.36 0.80 40.05
CA MET A 609 -11.52 1.41 38.74
C MET A 609 -10.82 2.77 38.71
N THR A 610 -9.87 2.92 37.79
CA THR A 610 -9.21 4.20 37.53
C THR A 610 -9.98 4.94 36.45
N VAL A 611 -10.46 6.15 36.78
CA VAL A 611 -11.26 6.99 35.88
C VAL A 611 -10.42 8.19 35.44
N ARG A 612 -10.43 8.47 34.15
CA ARG A 612 -9.89 9.67 33.49
C ARG A 612 -10.99 10.31 32.64
N GLU A 613 -10.80 11.55 32.23
CA GLU A 613 -11.80 12.31 31.44
C GLU A 613 -12.24 11.60 30.15
N ASP A 614 -11.37 10.76 29.58
CA ASP A 614 -11.57 10.08 28.30
C ASP A 614 -11.53 8.54 28.37
N SER A 615 -11.38 7.98 29.58
CA SER A 615 -11.21 6.53 29.73
C SER A 615 -11.45 6.03 31.15
N ALA A 616 -12.01 4.83 31.27
CA ALA A 616 -12.12 4.11 32.54
C ALA A 616 -11.42 2.75 32.42
N THR A 617 -10.54 2.41 33.37
CA THR A 617 -9.73 1.19 33.33
C THR A 617 -9.84 0.39 34.62
N VAL A 618 -10.09 -0.92 34.50
CA VAL A 618 -10.12 -1.90 35.60
C VAL A 618 -9.10 -2.99 35.30
N ALA A 619 -8.05 -3.10 36.11
CA ALA A 619 -7.09 -4.20 35.97
C ALA A 619 -7.62 -5.48 36.64
N ILE A 620 -7.37 -6.60 35.97
CA ILE A 620 -7.79 -7.95 36.32
C ILE A 620 -6.55 -8.84 36.40
N ARG A 621 -6.50 -9.64 37.45
CA ARG A 621 -5.53 -10.73 37.55
C ARG A 621 -6.22 -12.05 37.80
N TRP A 622 -5.92 -13.02 36.95
CA TRP A 622 -6.33 -14.42 37.13
C TRP A 622 -5.20 -15.21 37.79
N GLU A 623 -5.44 -15.71 39.01
CA GLU A 623 -4.48 -16.54 39.76
C GLU A 623 -4.96 -17.98 39.86
N THR A 624 -4.08 -18.94 39.54
CA THR A 624 -4.37 -20.37 39.69
C THR A 624 -4.26 -20.80 41.16
N THR A 625 -5.22 -21.57 41.68
CA THR A 625 -5.20 -22.06 43.07
C THR A 625 -5.11 -23.59 43.11
N GLY A 626 -4.30 -24.16 44.01
CA GLY A 626 -4.12 -25.60 44.17
C GLY A 626 -2.65 -26.03 44.24
N ALA A 627 -2.39 -27.31 44.46
CA ALA A 627 -1.03 -27.86 44.66
C ALA A 627 -0.06 -27.62 43.49
N GLY A 628 -0.57 -27.30 42.29
CA GLY A 628 0.21 -26.92 41.11
C GLY A 628 0.21 -25.41 40.78
N GLY A 629 -0.13 -24.53 41.73
CA GLY A 629 -0.46 -23.12 41.51
C GLY A 629 0.62 -22.19 40.92
N GLY A 630 1.81 -22.71 40.60
CA GLY A 630 2.89 -21.99 39.90
C GLY A 630 3.20 -22.54 38.50
N LEU A 631 2.54 -23.63 38.08
CA LEU A 631 2.82 -24.33 36.81
C LEU A 631 1.86 -23.94 35.68
N PHE A 632 0.83 -23.13 35.96
CA PHE A 632 -0.27 -22.84 35.04
C PHE A 632 -0.47 -21.33 34.84
N PRO A 633 -1.05 -20.89 33.72
CA PRO A 633 -0.95 -19.51 33.26
C PRO A 633 -1.59 -18.51 34.23
N ALA A 634 -0.83 -17.47 34.58
CA ALA A 634 -1.38 -16.22 35.09
C ALA A 634 -1.69 -15.32 33.89
N LEU A 635 -2.93 -14.85 33.79
CA LEU A 635 -3.36 -13.90 32.77
C LEU A 635 -3.63 -12.57 33.49
N ASP A 636 -2.77 -11.59 33.17
CA ASP A 636 -2.91 -10.21 33.64
C ASP A 636 -3.64 -9.44 32.52
N ALA A 637 -4.82 -8.87 32.76
CA ALA A 637 -5.62 -8.21 31.73
C ALA A 637 -6.26 -6.91 32.22
N ASP A 638 -6.42 -5.93 31.34
CA ASP A 638 -7.10 -4.67 31.62
C ASP A 638 -8.42 -4.62 30.84
N ILE A 639 -9.51 -4.26 31.53
CA ILE A 639 -10.74 -3.77 30.89
C ILE A 639 -10.60 -2.26 30.74
N LYS A 640 -10.75 -1.75 29.52
CA LYS A 640 -10.75 -0.33 29.21
C LYS A 640 -12.03 0.07 28.49
N LEU A 641 -12.68 1.13 28.97
CA LEU A 641 -13.74 1.83 28.26
C LEU A 641 -13.18 3.11 27.64
N THR A 642 -13.53 3.39 26.40
CA THR A 642 -13.24 4.68 25.72
C THR A 642 -14.47 5.17 24.96
N PRO A 643 -14.73 6.49 24.88
CA PRO A 643 -15.81 7.04 24.07
C PRO A 643 -15.69 6.63 22.60
N ALA A 644 -16.82 6.35 21.94
CA ALA A 644 -16.89 5.94 20.52
C ALA A 644 -18.04 6.66 19.79
N GLY A 645 -18.16 7.98 20.02
CA GLY A 645 -19.29 8.83 19.62
C GLY A 645 -20.09 9.31 20.82
N ASP A 646 -21.13 10.12 20.60
CA ASP A 646 -21.91 10.73 21.68
C ASP A 646 -22.71 9.70 22.49
N ASP A 647 -23.21 8.64 21.84
CA ASP A 647 -24.05 7.60 22.45
C ASP A 647 -23.43 6.19 22.45
N ALA A 648 -22.14 6.05 22.14
CA ALA A 648 -21.48 4.76 22.06
C ALA A 648 -20.15 4.71 22.81
N THR A 649 -19.81 3.51 23.30
CA THR A 649 -18.59 3.25 24.06
C THR A 649 -17.86 2.05 23.49
N MET A 650 -16.55 2.12 23.36
CA MET A 650 -15.71 0.96 23.04
C MET A 650 -15.24 0.30 24.34
N LEU A 651 -15.52 -1.00 24.48
CA LEU A 651 -14.99 -1.86 25.53
C LEU A 651 -13.82 -2.67 24.95
N ALA A 652 -12.62 -2.47 25.47
CA ALA A 652 -11.44 -3.25 25.10
C ALA A 652 -10.99 -4.09 26.31
N VAL A 653 -10.78 -5.38 26.11
CA VAL A 653 -10.11 -6.27 27.07
C VAL A 653 -8.76 -6.66 26.49
N SER A 654 -7.67 -6.23 27.14
CA SER A 654 -6.31 -6.49 26.68
C SER A 654 -5.49 -7.17 27.76
N GLY A 655 -4.92 -8.34 27.46
CA GLY A 655 -4.19 -9.12 28.45
C GLY A 655 -2.87 -9.69 27.95
N VAL A 656 -2.03 -10.01 28.93
CA VAL A 656 -0.73 -10.65 28.77
C VAL A 656 -0.82 -12.07 29.32
N TYR A 657 -0.72 -13.03 28.41
CA TYR A 657 -0.65 -14.44 28.73
C TYR A 657 0.80 -14.84 29.05
N ARG A 658 0.99 -15.58 30.15
CA ARG A 658 2.27 -16.20 30.53
C ARG A 658 2.25 -17.69 30.20
N ALA A 659 3.13 -18.11 29.31
CA ALA A 659 3.29 -19.52 28.92
C ALA A 659 3.78 -20.38 30.10
N PRO A 660 3.17 -21.54 30.37
CA PRO A 660 3.76 -22.52 31.26
C PRO A 660 5.02 -23.10 30.57
N PHE A 661 6.12 -23.28 31.31
CA PHE A 661 7.39 -23.91 30.86
C PHE A 661 8.42 -23.07 30.07
N GLY A 662 8.27 -21.75 29.96
CA GLY A 662 9.31 -20.89 29.36
C GLY A 662 9.66 -21.26 27.91
N SER A 663 10.94 -21.18 27.53
CA SER A 663 11.39 -21.32 26.12
C SER A 663 11.26 -22.73 25.53
N LEU A 664 11.16 -23.78 26.37
CA LEU A 664 11.09 -25.18 25.93
C LEU A 664 9.66 -25.63 25.54
N GLY A 665 8.62 -24.86 25.88
CA GLY A 665 7.21 -25.13 25.52
C GLY A 665 6.66 -24.30 24.36
N ALA A 666 7.41 -23.30 23.87
CA ALA A 666 6.88 -22.24 22.99
C ALA A 666 6.37 -22.70 21.61
N GLY A 667 6.71 -23.91 21.17
CA GLY A 667 6.27 -24.47 19.88
C GLY A 667 4.82 -25.00 19.91
N LEU A 668 4.48 -25.80 20.92
CA LEU A 668 3.14 -26.39 21.12
C LEU A 668 2.13 -25.35 21.63
N ASP A 669 2.61 -24.40 22.44
CA ASP A 669 1.82 -23.36 23.11
C ASP A 669 1.19 -22.33 22.14
N ARG A 670 1.86 -22.04 21.01
CA ARG A 670 1.44 -20.99 20.05
C ARG A 670 0.17 -21.30 19.26
N VAL A 671 -0.19 -22.56 19.09
CA VAL A 671 -1.30 -22.95 18.18
C VAL A 671 -2.58 -23.25 18.95
N ILE A 672 -2.48 -23.99 20.06
CA ILE A 672 -3.65 -24.46 20.82
C ILE A 672 -3.98 -23.48 21.95
N LEU A 673 -3.03 -23.20 22.85
CA LEU A 673 -3.26 -22.37 24.04
C LEU A 673 -3.51 -20.90 23.69
N ARG A 674 -2.87 -20.37 22.63
CA ARG A 674 -3.20 -19.04 22.09
C ARG A 674 -4.66 -18.94 21.61
N ARG A 675 -5.17 -19.97 20.91
CA ARG A 675 -6.55 -19.97 20.42
C ARG A 675 -7.54 -20.03 21.58
N ILE A 676 -7.25 -20.82 22.60
CA ILE A 676 -8.05 -20.92 23.81
C ILE A 676 -8.05 -19.58 24.55
N ALA A 677 -6.89 -18.98 24.83
CA ALA A 677 -6.80 -17.70 25.51
C ALA A 677 -7.50 -16.57 24.73
N GLN A 678 -7.42 -16.59 23.40
CA GLN A 678 -8.14 -15.64 22.55
C GLN A 678 -9.66 -15.87 22.55
N ALA A 679 -10.12 -17.12 22.59
CA ALA A 679 -11.53 -17.45 22.72
C ALA A 679 -12.08 -17.03 24.10
N THR A 680 -11.33 -17.28 25.18
CA THR A 680 -11.69 -16.88 26.53
C THR A 680 -11.78 -15.35 26.68
N ILE A 681 -10.80 -14.59 26.16
CA ILE A 681 -10.82 -13.12 26.24
C ILE A 681 -11.98 -12.54 25.42
N ARG A 682 -12.30 -13.11 24.25
CA ARG A 682 -13.47 -12.67 23.47
C ARG A 682 -14.79 -12.99 24.18
N ALA A 683 -15.00 -14.23 24.61
CA ALA A 683 -16.21 -14.62 25.33
C ALA A 683 -16.42 -13.76 26.59
N PHE A 684 -15.34 -13.47 27.31
CA PHE A 684 -15.37 -12.59 28.48
C PHE A 684 -15.71 -11.13 28.11
N ALA A 685 -15.12 -10.59 27.04
CA ALA A 685 -15.43 -9.24 26.55
C ALA A 685 -16.89 -9.13 26.10
N ASP A 686 -17.41 -10.14 25.39
CA ASP A 686 -18.79 -10.20 24.92
C ASP A 686 -19.78 -10.29 26.08
N GLN A 687 -19.49 -11.12 27.09
CA GLN A 687 -20.33 -11.23 28.30
C GLN A 687 -20.38 -9.93 29.11
N ILE A 688 -19.23 -9.26 29.28
CA ILE A 688 -19.18 -7.96 29.95
C ILE A 688 -19.91 -6.91 29.11
N GLY A 689 -19.70 -6.90 27.80
CA GLY A 689 -20.36 -5.98 26.87
C GLY A 689 -21.89 -6.12 26.94
N ALA A 690 -22.39 -7.35 26.87
CA ALA A 690 -23.82 -7.63 27.00
C ALA A 690 -24.38 -7.19 28.36
N ALA A 691 -23.65 -7.44 29.46
CA ALA A 691 -24.07 -7.02 30.79
C ALA A 691 -24.09 -5.49 30.98
N ILE A 692 -23.21 -4.76 30.27
CA ILE A 692 -23.20 -3.29 30.26
C ILE A 692 -24.33 -2.74 29.37
N ALA A 693 -24.59 -3.36 28.22
CA ALA A 693 -25.63 -2.94 27.29
C ALA A 693 -27.05 -3.19 27.83
N HIS A 694 -27.28 -4.36 28.45
CA HIS A 694 -28.61 -4.81 28.91
C HIS A 694 -28.61 -5.20 30.40
N PRO A 695 -28.78 -4.24 31.33
CA PRO A 695 -28.71 -4.50 32.77
C PRO A 695 -29.88 -5.33 33.36
N GLY A 696 -30.92 -5.65 32.58
CA GLY A 696 -32.14 -6.34 33.03
C GLY A 696 -32.22 -7.85 32.74
N ALA A 697 -31.34 -8.42 31.92
CA ALA A 697 -31.38 -9.85 31.55
C ALA A 697 -30.69 -10.72 32.63
N SER A 698 -31.39 -10.95 33.74
CA SER A 698 -30.88 -11.71 34.89
C SER A 698 -31.46 -13.12 35.05
N SER A 699 -32.11 -13.71 34.03
CA SER A 699 -32.45 -15.13 34.00
C SER A 699 -31.65 -15.85 32.91
N ALA A 700 -31.14 -17.04 33.23
CA ALA A 700 -30.30 -17.83 32.32
C ALA A 700 -31.05 -18.28 31.04
N GLU A 701 -32.39 -18.27 31.04
CA GLU A 701 -33.22 -18.68 29.91
C GLU A 701 -33.24 -17.65 28.76
N GLU A 702 -33.18 -16.34 29.03
CA GLU A 702 -33.15 -15.32 27.97
C GLU A 702 -31.78 -15.21 27.27
N ARG A 703 -30.70 -15.66 27.92
CA ARG A 703 -29.34 -15.60 27.34
C ARG A 703 -29.10 -16.66 26.26
N VAL A 704 -29.79 -17.79 26.32
CA VAL A 704 -29.67 -18.86 25.32
C VAL A 704 -30.31 -18.44 23.99
N GLN A 705 -31.34 -17.59 24.01
CA GLN A 705 -31.98 -17.08 22.79
C GLN A 705 -31.22 -15.93 22.10
N LEU A 706 -30.29 -15.27 22.79
CA LEU A 706 -29.52 -14.14 22.26
C LEU A 706 -28.17 -14.54 21.63
N LEU A 707 -27.76 -15.80 21.76
CA LEU A 707 -26.59 -16.32 21.07
C LEU A 707 -26.98 -16.75 19.65
N PRO A 708 -26.21 -16.38 18.61
CA PRO A 708 -26.45 -16.91 17.27
C PRO A 708 -26.36 -18.43 17.30
N GLU A 709 -27.37 -19.11 16.75
CA GLU A 709 -27.42 -20.56 16.58
C GLU A 709 -26.05 -21.12 16.14
N PRO A 710 -25.51 -22.15 16.82
CA PRO A 710 -24.25 -22.74 16.44
C PRO A 710 -24.35 -23.29 15.02
N TRP A 711 -23.49 -22.77 14.15
CA TRP A 711 -23.31 -23.22 12.77
C TRP A 711 -23.27 -24.76 12.71
N PRO A 712 -24.20 -25.44 12.02
CA PRO A 712 -24.17 -26.89 11.92
C PRO A 712 -22.98 -27.29 11.06
N TRP A 713 -22.01 -27.97 11.67
CA TRP A 713 -20.94 -28.63 10.96
C TRP A 713 -21.48 -29.91 10.32
N PRO A 714 -21.03 -30.31 9.12
CA PRO A 714 -21.42 -31.59 8.54
C PRO A 714 -20.97 -32.70 9.49
N GLU A 715 -21.90 -33.54 9.92
CA GLU A 715 -21.56 -34.74 10.68
C GLU A 715 -20.67 -35.64 9.80
N PRO A 716 -19.59 -36.20 10.36
CA PRO A 716 -18.80 -37.16 9.64
C PRO A 716 -19.60 -38.45 9.50
N ASP A 717 -20.07 -38.72 8.27
CA ASP A 717 -20.53 -40.04 7.86
C ASP A 717 -19.50 -41.08 8.30
N THR A 718 -19.89 -42.05 9.13
CA THR A 718 -19.35 -43.41 9.11
C THR A 718 -20.29 -44.36 9.88
N PRO A 719 -20.35 -45.63 9.45
CA PRO A 719 -21.56 -46.47 9.37
C PRO A 719 -22.12 -46.99 10.69
#